data_AF-A0A9P4W9M3-F1
#
_entry.id   AF-A0A9P4W9M3-F1
#
_cell.length_a   1.000
_cell.length_b   1.000
_cell.length_c   1.000
_cell.angle_alpha   90.00
_cell.angle_beta   90.00
_cell.angle_gamma   90.00
#
_symmetry.space_group_name_H-M   'P 1'
#
loop_
_entity.id
_entity.type
_entity.pdbx_description
1 polymer ?
#
loop_
_entity_poly.entity_id
_entity_poly.type
_entity_poly.pdbx_seq_one_letter_code
_entity_poly.pdbx_strand_id
1 'polypeptide(L)'
;MDGVSRTAHYGAMEFLDWEICGQSHCYLDSLHPSSPTSGTCKLGRLSNYYVEAHTANDISKTLDFVRRHNIRISIKNTGHDYFGRSSAANSLGIWTHNLKDTKYHKTFEPQGCKAKYENIGEVGAGIQAQEAWEFFEPLDMLVTVGAVGSVGIAGGFGQGGGHGPLGPTYGLMVDQAVEFDVVTADGQKRTINECTDPDLFWAMRGGGGGNYAVLVSYKFQLHPAVPLNVHFFQAYWPEPSDMTESKVHRDIIRALASNQTQFSRNGIAGYNFILPDHMVSLQIMPSDDTEAIKTITQQYHDFLATYPGIQVRNNSYHTFAKFSEWHDFTEQPCVARNGPVGLGLFESGRFIPKSLFSTPTNIDKLTSAVLTAMQFSKANRGGGSVQLYATGPANHPDDRATSAHPLWRDSLWEAIMGVGWTASMSSSQRTLLQNTISASIQPFKALTPGGGCYVNEGDWMEENWQQTFYGANYDRLLQIKKQYDPTGLFQCWKCSVDANAPMFPRPAFFEGATLKFAENLLFPTQSVDPDAPAVIAVTETTRETVTWKELREKVRQCQAGMKALGLQKGDRVAGYVANHTNALVAMLAATSLGGIWTAVSPDTGVHAVLERLRQIEPVVLFADNAAFYNGRSHPVIPKVEEIATNLPSLQAVVVFPTVPSVEVDPASIKVPLGKAYEYADFTVLSQNPELKFEQLPPDHPVYILYSSGTTGAPKCIVHGAIGTLLQHKKEHIIHSSITPSSRLFYFTTCTWMMWHWLVSGLASGATLVLYDGSPFRYVDSNNPTTSVPDDLAMHRLIEEYGITHFGTSAKYLSVLEQKSVDPEAAGLQLRNLEAIYSTGSPLAPSTFSYVYSAFPSTINLGSITGGTDIISLFGAPNPLIPVYEGEIQAAGLGMAIAAFDYTGADITSTGEPGDLVCTKPFICQPVAFWGGEGAKKYQSSYFDKFTNKAGQQIWHHGDFIRFNPHTGGIWMLGRSDGILKPAGVRFGSAEIYNVVLQHFAEEVADALCIGRRRETDVDETVVLFLKMAEGHSLTDELVLKIKTAVKNSLSARHVPAVVDECPEIPVTTNGKN
;
A
#
# COMPACT_ATOMS: atom_id res chain seq x y z
N MET A 1 14.91 -35.00 12.06
CA MET A 1 15.12 -33.71 12.75
C MET A 1 13.88 -33.49 13.60
N ASP A 2 14.04 -33.11 14.86
CA ASP A 2 12.93 -33.02 15.82
C ASP A 2 12.40 -31.57 15.90
N GLY A 3 11.16 -31.36 15.43
CA GLY A 3 10.47 -30.06 15.50
C GLY A 3 10.28 -29.56 16.93
N VAL A 4 10.06 -30.46 17.88
CA VAL A 4 9.79 -30.13 19.30
C VAL A 4 10.94 -29.33 19.89
N SER A 5 12.18 -29.68 19.55
CA SER A 5 13.39 -28.95 19.98
C SER A 5 13.38 -27.45 19.62
N ARG A 6 12.78 -27.07 18.48
CA ARG A 6 12.67 -25.67 18.06
C ARG A 6 11.54 -24.95 18.78
N THR A 7 10.40 -25.63 18.99
CA THR A 7 9.22 -25.04 19.63
C THR A 7 9.47 -24.56 21.06
N ALA A 8 10.44 -25.17 21.75
CA ALA A 8 10.85 -24.81 23.11
C ALA A 8 11.56 -23.45 23.20
N HIS A 9 11.87 -22.80 22.08
CA HIS A 9 12.55 -21.51 22.03
C HIS A 9 11.70 -20.46 21.30
N TYR A 10 11.32 -19.37 21.99
CA TYR A 10 10.60 -18.27 21.36
C TYR A 10 11.33 -17.71 20.12
N GLY A 11 12.67 -17.70 20.14
CA GLY A 11 13.50 -17.21 19.04
C GLY A 11 13.56 -18.11 17.80
N ALA A 12 12.94 -19.29 17.82
CA ALA A 12 12.98 -20.24 16.71
C ALA A 12 11.58 -20.53 16.14
N MET A 13 11.48 -20.64 14.83
CA MET A 13 10.29 -21.04 14.07
C MET A 13 10.53 -22.43 13.47
N GLU A 14 9.47 -23.13 13.07
CA GLU A 14 9.60 -24.44 12.39
C GLU A 14 10.42 -24.29 11.09
N PHE A 15 10.14 -23.21 10.35
CA PHE A 15 10.76 -22.87 9.07
C PHE A 15 11.59 -21.58 9.18
N LEU A 16 12.80 -21.61 8.62
CA LEU A 16 13.81 -20.57 8.85
C LEU A 16 13.45 -19.20 8.25
N ASP A 17 12.59 -19.16 7.23
CA ASP A 17 12.26 -17.92 6.51
C ASP A 17 11.52 -16.90 7.39
N TRP A 18 10.90 -17.39 8.45
CA TRP A 18 10.12 -16.58 9.38
C TRP A 18 10.89 -16.09 10.60
N GLU A 19 12.16 -16.48 10.73
CA GLU A 19 13.13 -15.96 11.70
C GLU A 19 13.92 -14.77 11.13
N ILE A 20 14.12 -14.73 9.81
CA ILE A 20 14.93 -13.71 9.12
C ILE A 20 14.11 -12.50 8.66
N CYS A 21 14.73 -11.32 8.55
CA CYS A 21 14.15 -10.15 7.88
C CYS A 21 15.20 -9.43 7.02
N GLY A 22 14.81 -9.02 5.82
CA GLY A 22 15.67 -8.28 4.89
C GLY A 22 16.89 -9.10 4.43
N GLN A 23 18.07 -8.50 4.48
CA GLN A 23 19.33 -9.15 4.09
C GLN A 23 20.04 -9.87 5.26
N SER A 24 19.33 -10.22 6.34
CA SER A 24 19.92 -11.02 7.41
C SER A 24 20.34 -12.40 6.87
N HIS A 25 21.60 -12.77 7.10
CA HIS A 25 22.17 -14.06 6.70
C HIS A 25 22.38 -15.01 7.90
N CYS A 26 21.86 -14.68 9.07
CA CYS A 26 21.93 -15.59 10.21
C CYS A 26 20.76 -16.58 10.18
N TYR A 27 21.13 -17.86 10.04
CA TYR A 27 20.22 -19.00 10.17
C TYR A 27 20.58 -19.77 11.42
N LEU A 28 19.58 -20.15 12.21
CA LEU A 28 19.76 -20.93 13.43
C LEU A 28 19.98 -22.40 13.09
N ASP A 29 20.81 -23.09 13.88
CA ASP A 29 21.06 -24.52 13.70
C ASP A 29 19.77 -25.32 13.93
N SER A 30 19.54 -26.30 13.06
CA SER A 30 18.29 -27.08 13.05
C SER A 30 18.15 -27.96 14.30
N LEU A 31 19.27 -28.38 14.92
CA LEU A 31 19.32 -29.22 16.12
C LEU A 31 19.60 -28.40 17.40
N HIS A 32 20.25 -27.24 17.27
CA HIS A 32 20.59 -26.35 18.37
C HIS A 32 20.18 -24.91 18.03
N PRO A 33 18.87 -24.58 18.06
CA PRO A 33 18.36 -23.28 17.63
C PRO A 33 18.89 -22.08 18.44
N SER A 34 19.58 -22.31 19.57
CA SER A 34 20.32 -21.28 20.31
C SER A 34 21.64 -20.85 19.64
N SER A 35 22.09 -21.59 18.62
CA SER A 35 23.39 -21.40 17.96
C SER A 35 23.20 -21.03 16.48
N PRO A 36 23.91 -20.00 15.96
CA PRO A 36 23.88 -19.70 14.54
C PRO A 36 24.70 -20.72 13.73
N THR A 37 24.18 -21.12 12.57
CA THR A 37 24.94 -21.87 11.56
C THR A 37 25.93 -20.97 10.81
N SER A 38 25.65 -19.67 10.72
CA SER A 38 26.51 -18.66 10.07
C SER A 38 26.09 -17.22 10.43
N GLY A 39 27.02 -16.27 10.24
CA GLY A 39 26.75 -14.82 10.32
C GLY A 39 26.51 -14.25 11.73
N THR A 40 26.24 -12.94 11.79
CA THR A 40 25.82 -12.25 13.02
C THR A 40 24.31 -12.09 12.99
N CYS A 41 23.64 -12.56 14.05
CA CYS A 41 22.19 -12.60 14.09
C CYS A 41 21.57 -11.27 14.47
N LYS A 42 20.46 -10.97 13.79
CA LYS A 42 19.50 -9.91 14.15
C LYS A 42 18.15 -10.57 14.38
N LEU A 43 17.28 -9.93 15.16
CA LEU A 43 15.94 -10.45 15.50
C LEU A 43 15.05 -10.71 14.28
N GLY A 44 15.35 -10.11 13.13
CA GLY A 44 14.62 -10.36 11.90
C GLY A 44 13.15 -10.01 12.03
N ARG A 45 12.28 -11.00 11.81
CA ARG A 45 10.81 -10.88 11.93
C ARG A 45 10.28 -11.20 13.32
N LEU A 46 11.12 -11.62 14.26
CA LEU A 46 10.70 -11.92 15.62
C LEU A 46 10.32 -10.64 16.37
N SER A 47 9.42 -10.76 17.34
CA SER A 47 9.09 -9.65 18.24
C SER A 47 10.30 -9.27 19.08
N ASN A 48 10.48 -7.97 19.32
CA ASN A 48 11.64 -7.46 20.06
C ASN A 48 11.61 -7.88 21.54
N TYR A 49 10.39 -8.00 22.08
CA TYR A 49 10.11 -8.50 23.41
C TYR A 49 8.96 -9.48 23.30
N TYR A 50 8.83 -10.37 24.28
CA TYR A 50 7.70 -11.27 24.39
C TYR A 50 7.29 -11.47 25.84
N VAL A 51 6.05 -11.89 26.05
CA VAL A 51 5.50 -12.31 27.33
C VAL A 51 5.27 -13.82 27.29
N GLU A 52 5.84 -14.53 28.25
CA GLU A 52 5.52 -15.92 28.54
C GLU A 52 4.16 -15.98 29.23
N ALA A 53 3.12 -16.35 28.50
CA ALA A 53 1.77 -16.42 29.05
C ALA A 53 1.57 -17.75 29.80
N HIS A 54 1.39 -17.67 31.12
CA HIS A 54 1.04 -18.82 31.96
C HIS A 54 -0.44 -18.83 32.35
N THR A 55 -1.09 -17.68 32.26
CA THR A 55 -2.51 -17.53 32.60
C THR A 55 -3.21 -16.57 31.63
N ALA A 56 -4.54 -16.64 31.58
CA ALA A 56 -5.36 -15.63 30.90
C ALA A 56 -5.11 -14.20 31.43
N ASN A 57 -4.67 -14.06 32.68
CA ASN A 57 -4.39 -12.76 33.28
C ASN A 57 -3.14 -12.10 32.68
N ASP A 58 -2.12 -12.89 32.35
CA ASP A 58 -0.89 -12.39 31.73
C ASP A 58 -1.21 -11.83 30.34
N ILE A 59 -2.04 -12.55 29.59
CA ILE A 59 -2.57 -12.09 28.30
C ILE A 59 -3.37 -10.79 28.48
N SER A 60 -4.32 -10.75 29.43
CA SER A 60 -5.16 -9.56 29.67
C SER A 60 -4.31 -8.33 29.97
N LYS A 61 -3.34 -8.45 30.89
CA LYS A 61 -2.40 -7.35 31.24
C LYS A 61 -1.52 -6.95 30.06
N THR A 62 -1.13 -7.90 29.23
CA THR A 62 -0.35 -7.64 28.01
C THR A 62 -1.18 -6.84 27.02
N LEU A 63 -2.43 -7.23 26.77
CA LEU A 63 -3.37 -6.50 25.90
C LEU A 63 -3.67 -5.09 26.43
N ASP A 64 -3.79 -4.92 27.75
CA ASP A 64 -3.93 -3.59 28.38
C ASP A 64 -2.69 -2.71 28.19
N PHE A 65 -1.49 -3.31 28.28
CA PHE A 65 -0.24 -2.60 28.05
C PHE A 65 -0.11 -2.15 26.59
N VAL A 66 -0.32 -3.06 25.63
CA VAL A 66 -0.15 -2.74 24.21
C VAL A 66 -1.19 -1.74 23.71
N ARG A 67 -2.43 -1.79 24.21
CA ARG A 67 -3.45 -0.77 23.89
C ARG A 67 -3.07 0.61 24.42
N ARG A 68 -2.60 0.69 25.67
CA ARG A 68 -2.17 1.97 26.28
C ARG A 68 -0.98 2.60 25.54
N HIS A 69 -0.14 1.79 24.92
CA HIS A 69 1.08 2.23 24.26
C HIS A 69 1.06 2.12 22.73
N ASN A 70 -0.08 1.74 22.14
CA ASN A 70 -0.24 1.50 20.71
C ASN A 70 0.86 0.60 20.10
N ILE A 71 1.11 -0.53 20.75
CA ILE A 71 2.15 -1.49 20.35
C ILE A 71 1.51 -2.61 19.53
N ARG A 72 2.07 -2.91 18.35
CA ARG A 72 1.68 -4.08 17.56
C ARG A 72 2.00 -5.37 18.31
N ILE A 73 1.15 -6.38 18.19
CA ILE A 73 1.39 -7.70 18.80
C ILE A 73 1.60 -8.81 17.77
N SER A 74 2.24 -9.89 18.21
CA SER A 74 2.25 -11.19 17.54
C SER A 74 1.83 -12.27 18.55
N ILE A 75 1.12 -13.31 18.10
CA ILE A 75 0.72 -14.43 18.96
C ILE A 75 1.41 -15.68 18.44
N LYS A 76 2.12 -16.38 19.34
CA LYS A 76 2.90 -17.56 18.98
C LYS A 76 2.62 -18.69 19.96
N ASN A 77 2.38 -19.89 19.41
CA ASN A 77 2.58 -21.15 20.13
C ASN A 77 3.93 -21.76 19.72
N THR A 78 3.96 -22.55 18.64
CA THR A 78 5.17 -23.28 18.21
C THR A 78 5.97 -22.59 17.11
N GLY A 79 5.28 -21.85 16.22
CA GLY A 79 5.91 -21.26 15.03
C GLY A 79 5.83 -22.15 13.78
N HIS A 80 5.09 -23.26 13.83
CA HIS A 80 4.71 -24.07 12.66
C HIS A 80 3.63 -23.34 11.85
N ASP A 81 4.07 -22.36 11.07
CA ASP A 81 3.20 -21.56 10.22
C ASP A 81 3.91 -21.20 8.92
N TYR A 82 3.39 -21.76 7.82
CA TYR A 82 3.92 -21.54 6.48
C TYR A 82 3.80 -20.08 6.00
N PHE A 83 3.01 -19.23 6.68
CA PHE A 83 2.81 -17.82 6.33
C PHE A 83 3.55 -16.85 7.26
N GLY A 84 4.18 -17.36 8.32
CA GLY A 84 4.88 -16.54 9.31
C GLY A 84 3.99 -15.52 10.02
N ARG A 85 2.71 -15.84 10.26
CA ARG A 85 1.75 -14.98 10.99
C ARG A 85 2.03 -14.96 12.50
N SER A 86 2.76 -15.95 13.01
CA SER A 86 3.24 -16.01 14.39
C SER A 86 4.56 -15.26 14.65
N SER A 87 5.08 -14.50 13.67
CA SER A 87 6.20 -13.57 13.84
C SER A 87 5.92 -12.21 13.19
N ALA A 88 6.24 -11.13 13.89
CA ALA A 88 6.14 -9.76 13.36
C ALA A 88 7.26 -8.86 13.90
N ALA A 89 7.99 -8.19 13.01
CA ALA A 89 9.00 -7.20 13.41
C ALA A 89 8.34 -6.01 14.13
N ASN A 90 9.09 -5.38 15.04
CA ASN A 90 8.65 -4.20 15.80
C ASN A 90 7.33 -4.42 16.57
N SER A 91 7.16 -5.61 17.14
CA SER A 91 5.97 -5.99 17.90
C SER A 91 6.34 -6.54 19.29
N LEU A 92 5.33 -6.70 20.15
CA LEU A 92 5.38 -7.46 21.40
C LEU A 92 4.75 -8.84 21.19
N GLY A 93 5.50 -9.90 21.44
CA GLY A 93 5.01 -11.28 21.32
C GLY A 93 4.22 -11.73 22.54
N ILE A 94 3.12 -12.46 22.31
CA ILE A 94 2.43 -13.25 23.33
C ILE A 94 2.74 -14.71 23.05
N TRP A 95 3.58 -15.31 23.89
CA TRP A 95 3.97 -16.71 23.74
C TRP A 95 3.07 -17.59 24.58
N THR A 96 2.11 -18.24 23.94
CA THR A 96 1.09 -19.09 24.58
C THR A 96 1.58 -20.51 24.85
N HIS A 97 2.80 -20.85 24.46
CA HIS A 97 3.37 -22.18 24.58
C HIS A 97 3.33 -22.73 26.01
N ASN A 98 3.43 -21.87 27.03
CA ASN A 98 3.41 -22.27 28.43
C ASN A 98 2.00 -22.53 29.01
N LEU A 99 0.93 -22.36 28.23
CA LEU A 99 -0.43 -22.78 28.60
C LEU A 99 -0.58 -24.28 28.35
N LYS A 100 -0.11 -25.10 29.28
CA LYS A 100 0.04 -26.57 29.16
C LYS A 100 -1.01 -27.39 29.94
N ASP A 101 -2.09 -26.77 30.41
CA ASP A 101 -3.13 -27.51 31.15
C ASP A 101 -3.83 -28.55 30.25
N THR A 102 -4.08 -29.75 30.77
CA THR A 102 -4.86 -30.80 30.09
C THR A 102 -5.89 -31.42 31.04
N LYS A 103 -7.10 -31.70 30.54
CA LYS A 103 -8.16 -32.39 31.29
C LYS A 103 -8.99 -33.29 30.37
N TYR A 104 -9.58 -34.32 30.95
CA TYR A 104 -10.57 -35.18 30.32
C TYR A 104 -11.87 -35.14 31.11
N HIS A 105 -12.96 -34.86 30.42
CA HIS A 105 -14.30 -34.79 30.97
C HIS A 105 -15.13 -35.93 30.40
N LYS A 106 -15.42 -36.94 31.22
CA LYS A 106 -16.31 -38.03 30.81
C LYS A 106 -17.70 -37.51 30.44
N THR A 107 -18.20 -36.54 31.19
CA THR A 107 -19.43 -35.79 30.90
C THR A 107 -19.16 -34.30 31.04
N PHE A 108 -19.60 -33.50 30.08
CA PHE A 108 -19.36 -32.06 30.04
C PHE A 108 -20.64 -31.30 29.64
N GLU A 109 -20.91 -30.21 30.33
CA GLU A 109 -22.00 -29.28 30.03
C GLU A 109 -21.36 -27.92 29.73
N PRO A 110 -21.36 -27.45 28.46
CA PRO A 110 -20.75 -26.17 28.11
C PRO A 110 -21.47 -25.03 28.82
N GLN A 111 -20.72 -23.99 29.17
CA GLN A 111 -21.24 -22.86 29.92
C GLN A 111 -22.46 -22.24 29.21
N GLY A 112 -23.57 -22.14 29.91
CA GLY A 112 -24.80 -21.54 29.38
C GLY A 112 -25.57 -22.40 28.38
N CYS A 113 -25.05 -23.58 28.01
CA CYS A 113 -25.76 -24.55 27.19
C CYS A 113 -26.55 -25.55 28.04
N LYS A 114 -27.64 -26.08 27.47
CA LYS A 114 -28.38 -27.22 28.07
C LYS A 114 -27.91 -28.57 27.53
N ALA A 115 -27.12 -28.56 26.45
CA ALA A 115 -26.59 -29.75 25.83
C ALA A 115 -25.53 -30.39 26.74
N LYS A 116 -25.50 -31.73 26.75
CA LYS A 116 -24.49 -32.51 27.46
C LYS A 116 -23.70 -33.32 26.45
N TYR A 117 -22.39 -33.27 26.58
CA TYR A 117 -21.45 -34.00 25.75
C TYR A 117 -20.75 -35.05 26.61
N GLU A 118 -20.31 -36.12 25.95
CA GLU A 118 -19.47 -37.14 26.57
C GLU A 118 -18.08 -37.11 25.95
N ASN A 119 -17.06 -37.51 26.72
CA ASN A 119 -15.68 -37.60 26.25
C ASN A 119 -15.13 -36.27 25.68
N ILE A 120 -15.19 -35.20 26.47
CA ILE A 120 -14.61 -33.92 26.08
C ILE A 120 -13.18 -33.82 26.59
N GLY A 121 -12.25 -33.58 25.67
CA GLY A 121 -10.88 -33.18 25.98
C GLY A 121 -10.79 -31.67 26.18
N GLU A 122 -9.99 -31.22 27.14
CA GLU A 122 -9.66 -29.82 27.35
C GLU A 122 -8.15 -29.67 27.35
N VAL A 123 -7.64 -28.74 26.53
CA VAL A 123 -6.20 -28.47 26.43
C VAL A 123 -5.94 -26.96 26.46
N GLY A 124 -4.83 -26.56 27.06
CA GLY A 124 -4.33 -25.19 26.98
C GLY A 124 -3.82 -24.84 25.58
N ALA A 125 -3.79 -23.55 25.26
CA ALA A 125 -3.40 -23.06 23.94
C ALA A 125 -1.95 -23.39 23.53
N GLY A 126 -1.11 -23.80 24.48
CA GLY A 126 0.28 -24.18 24.29
C GLY A 126 0.52 -25.66 23.99
N ILE A 127 -0.51 -26.51 24.08
CA ILE A 127 -0.39 -27.95 23.84
C ILE A 127 -0.10 -28.25 22.36
N GLN A 128 0.90 -29.08 22.14
CA GLN A 128 1.29 -29.64 20.85
C GLN A 128 0.57 -30.96 20.58
N ALA A 129 0.59 -31.42 19.33
CA ALA A 129 -0.09 -32.63 18.92
C ALA A 129 0.44 -33.85 19.70
N GLN A 130 1.77 -33.94 19.84
CA GLN A 130 2.40 -35.01 20.59
C GLN A 130 1.93 -35.08 22.05
N GLU A 131 1.98 -33.94 22.74
CA GLU A 131 1.54 -33.84 24.14
C GLU A 131 0.05 -34.21 24.29
N ALA A 132 -0.78 -33.92 23.28
CA ALA A 132 -2.20 -34.23 23.32
C ALA A 132 -2.47 -35.74 23.26
N TRP A 133 -1.89 -36.48 22.30
CA TRP A 133 -2.11 -37.92 22.23
C TRP A 133 -1.43 -38.66 23.38
N GLU A 134 -0.28 -38.22 23.87
CA GLU A 134 0.36 -38.79 25.06
C GLU A 134 -0.54 -38.71 26.31
N PHE A 135 -1.38 -37.66 26.40
CA PHE A 135 -2.32 -37.49 27.49
C PHE A 135 -3.62 -38.31 27.32
N PHE A 136 -4.21 -38.31 26.12
CA PHE A 136 -5.53 -38.93 25.89
C PHE A 136 -5.48 -40.41 25.52
N GLU A 137 -4.37 -40.91 24.96
CA GLU A 137 -4.24 -42.31 24.55
C GLU A 137 -4.34 -43.30 25.74
N PRO A 138 -3.75 -43.04 26.92
CA PRO A 138 -3.94 -43.90 28.11
C PRO A 138 -5.38 -43.91 28.64
N LEU A 139 -6.26 -43.02 28.15
CA LEU A 139 -7.67 -42.94 28.49
C LEU A 139 -8.56 -43.63 27.44
N ASP A 140 -7.97 -44.39 26.51
CA ASP A 140 -8.64 -45.05 25.39
C ASP A 140 -9.40 -44.05 24.49
N MET A 141 -8.80 -42.88 24.25
CA MET A 141 -9.37 -41.82 23.43
C MET A 141 -8.43 -41.38 22.31
N LEU A 142 -8.99 -41.22 21.11
CA LEU A 142 -8.38 -40.58 19.95
C LEU A 142 -8.65 -39.07 19.96
N VAL A 143 -7.63 -38.32 19.54
CA VAL A 143 -7.66 -36.86 19.38
C VAL A 143 -7.46 -36.50 17.91
N THR A 144 -8.25 -35.55 17.41
CA THR A 144 -8.12 -35.07 16.02
C THR A 144 -6.92 -34.15 15.87
N VAL A 145 -5.83 -34.69 15.31
CA VAL A 145 -4.56 -33.99 15.09
C VAL A 145 -4.04 -34.22 13.67
N GLY A 146 -3.04 -33.43 13.26
CA GLY A 146 -2.26 -33.67 12.05
C GLY A 146 -1.23 -34.80 12.22
N ALA A 147 -0.38 -34.99 11.21
CA ALA A 147 0.68 -36.02 11.24
C ALA A 147 1.95 -35.58 11.99
N VAL A 148 2.15 -34.27 12.22
CA VAL A 148 3.39 -33.72 12.79
C VAL A 148 3.21 -33.40 14.27
N GLY A 149 4.07 -33.98 15.12
CA GLY A 149 4.00 -33.83 16.58
C GLY A 149 4.19 -32.40 17.12
N SER A 150 5.01 -31.57 16.46
CA SER A 150 5.31 -30.17 16.85
C SER A 150 4.18 -29.17 16.57
N VAL A 151 3.09 -29.59 15.92
CA VAL A 151 1.97 -28.70 15.61
C VAL A 151 1.22 -28.31 16.89
N GLY A 152 1.09 -27.00 17.15
CA GLY A 152 0.23 -26.50 18.21
C GLY A 152 -1.25 -26.70 17.89
N ILE A 153 -1.91 -27.67 18.54
CA ILE A 153 -3.25 -28.14 18.13
C ILE A 153 -4.35 -27.09 18.32
N ALA A 154 -4.23 -26.28 19.36
CA ALA A 154 -5.25 -25.30 19.71
C ALA A 154 -5.12 -23.99 18.92
N GLY A 155 -3.93 -23.69 18.40
CA GLY A 155 -3.60 -22.44 17.71
C GLY A 155 -4.08 -22.41 16.25
N GLY A 156 -3.16 -22.08 15.33
CA GLY A 156 -3.47 -21.97 13.90
C GLY A 156 -4.07 -23.23 13.27
N PHE A 157 -3.67 -24.42 13.75
CA PHE A 157 -4.24 -25.70 13.30
C PHE A 157 -5.74 -25.80 13.63
N GLY A 158 -6.08 -25.84 14.92
CA GLY A 158 -7.45 -26.04 15.39
C GLY A 158 -8.38 -24.87 15.14
N GLN A 159 -7.88 -23.66 14.89
CA GLN A 159 -8.69 -22.48 14.53
C GLN A 159 -8.74 -22.20 13.02
N GLY A 160 -7.90 -22.86 12.21
CA GLY A 160 -7.92 -22.73 10.74
C GLY A 160 -8.71 -23.85 10.04
N GLY A 161 -8.92 -24.97 10.71
CA GLY A 161 -9.57 -26.17 10.18
C GLY A 161 -9.04 -27.39 10.90
N GLY A 162 -7.79 -27.73 10.62
CA GLY A 162 -7.07 -28.85 11.24
C GLY A 162 -7.51 -30.18 10.66
N HIS A 163 -6.84 -30.64 9.61
CA HIS A 163 -7.06 -31.96 8.99
C HIS A 163 -6.00 -32.96 9.41
N GLY A 164 -6.30 -34.24 9.23
CA GLY A 164 -5.40 -35.33 9.58
C GLY A 164 -5.98 -36.71 9.27
N PRO A 165 -5.37 -37.79 9.78
CA PRO A 165 -5.79 -39.17 9.49
C PRO A 165 -7.22 -39.50 9.96
N LEU A 166 -7.75 -38.72 10.90
CA LEU A 166 -9.12 -38.89 11.42
C LEU A 166 -10.17 -38.08 10.64
N GLY A 167 -9.75 -37.19 9.75
CA GLY A 167 -10.62 -36.21 9.09
C GLY A 167 -11.80 -36.83 8.32
N PRO A 168 -11.60 -37.82 7.44
CA PRO A 168 -12.69 -38.46 6.71
C PRO A 168 -13.71 -39.17 7.60
N THR A 169 -13.29 -39.69 8.75
CA THR A 169 -14.15 -40.44 9.67
C THR A 169 -14.89 -39.52 10.63
N TYR A 170 -14.20 -38.56 11.24
CA TYR A 170 -14.73 -37.78 12.37
C TYR A 170 -14.89 -36.28 12.11
N GLY A 171 -14.38 -35.76 10.99
CA GLY A 171 -14.39 -34.33 10.69
C GLY A 171 -13.06 -33.64 11.00
N LEU A 172 -12.99 -32.34 10.73
CA LEU A 172 -11.85 -31.50 11.06
C LEU A 172 -11.75 -31.25 12.57
N MET A 173 -10.60 -30.75 13.03
CA MET A 173 -10.42 -30.32 14.42
C MET A 173 -11.41 -29.23 14.81
N VAL A 174 -11.65 -28.24 13.93
CA VAL A 174 -12.67 -27.20 14.15
C VAL A 174 -14.08 -27.76 14.35
N ASP A 175 -14.39 -28.92 13.77
CA ASP A 175 -15.70 -29.56 13.91
C ASP A 175 -15.87 -30.17 15.30
N GLN A 176 -14.76 -30.50 15.96
CA GLN A 176 -14.77 -31.07 17.31
C GLN A 176 -14.94 -30.00 18.39
N ALA A 177 -14.82 -28.71 18.06
CA ALA A 177 -14.83 -27.65 19.06
C ALA A 177 -16.20 -27.49 19.73
N VAL A 178 -16.19 -27.53 21.06
CA VAL A 178 -17.37 -27.40 21.91
C VAL A 178 -17.38 -26.05 22.63
N GLU A 179 -16.23 -25.62 23.14
CA GLU A 179 -16.11 -24.37 23.91
C GLU A 179 -14.66 -23.87 23.93
N PHE A 180 -14.46 -22.56 23.91
CA PHE A 180 -13.16 -21.91 24.06
C PHE A 180 -13.14 -20.97 25.26
N ASP A 181 -12.01 -20.94 25.97
CA ASP A 181 -11.68 -19.79 26.81
C ASP A 181 -10.72 -18.88 26.04
N VAL A 182 -11.03 -17.58 26.02
CA VAL A 182 -10.30 -16.59 25.23
C VAL A 182 -10.08 -15.30 26.01
N VAL A 183 -9.11 -14.50 25.57
CA VAL A 183 -8.98 -13.09 25.94
C VAL A 183 -9.14 -12.24 24.70
N THR A 184 -10.18 -11.40 24.68
CA THR A 184 -10.52 -10.56 23.53
C THR A 184 -9.70 -9.27 23.49
N ALA A 185 -9.78 -8.52 22.38
CA ALA A 185 -8.94 -7.34 22.14
C ALA A 185 -9.09 -6.28 23.24
N ASP A 186 -10.24 -6.23 23.91
CA ASP A 186 -10.52 -5.36 25.04
C ASP A 186 -9.93 -5.83 26.38
N GLY A 187 -9.12 -6.89 26.37
CA GLY A 187 -8.47 -7.48 27.55
C GLY A 187 -9.41 -8.33 28.42
N GLN A 188 -10.65 -8.56 28.00
CA GLN A 188 -11.62 -9.32 28.79
C GLN A 188 -11.49 -10.83 28.56
N LYS A 189 -11.57 -11.60 29.64
CA LYS A 189 -11.65 -13.07 29.59
C LYS A 189 -13.09 -13.47 29.26
N ARG A 190 -13.26 -14.40 28.32
CA ARG A 190 -14.57 -14.90 27.90
C ARG A 190 -14.50 -16.41 27.71
N THR A 191 -15.58 -17.08 28.08
CA THR A 191 -15.86 -18.45 27.67
C THR A 191 -16.90 -18.36 26.55
N ILE A 192 -16.57 -18.88 25.38
CA ILE A 192 -17.36 -18.75 24.15
C ILE A 192 -17.73 -20.12 23.60
N ASN A 193 -18.98 -20.27 23.23
CA ASN A 193 -19.59 -21.46 22.63
C ASN A 193 -20.88 -21.03 21.89
N GLU A 194 -21.63 -22.01 21.39
CA GLU A 194 -22.89 -21.77 20.66
C GLU A 194 -23.99 -21.03 21.47
N CYS A 195 -23.92 -21.04 22.81
CA CYS A 195 -24.94 -20.47 23.70
C CYS A 195 -24.53 -19.12 24.31
N THR A 196 -23.24 -18.84 24.43
CA THR A 196 -22.71 -17.66 25.14
C THR A 196 -22.27 -16.56 24.19
N ASP A 197 -21.53 -16.91 23.14
CA ASP A 197 -21.05 -15.99 22.11
C ASP A 197 -20.91 -16.72 20.76
N PRO A 198 -22.03 -17.00 20.09
CA PRO A 198 -22.04 -17.87 18.91
C PRO A 198 -21.30 -17.28 17.71
N ASP A 199 -21.25 -15.95 17.57
CA ASP A 199 -20.57 -15.31 16.44
C ASP A 199 -19.05 -15.39 16.59
N LEU A 200 -18.50 -15.02 17.76
CA LEU A 200 -17.07 -15.14 18.00
C LEU A 200 -16.63 -16.61 17.96
N PHE A 201 -17.44 -17.51 18.55
CA PHE A 201 -17.18 -18.94 18.51
C PHE A 201 -17.17 -19.48 17.06
N TRP A 202 -18.16 -19.11 16.24
CA TRP A 202 -18.19 -19.46 14.82
C TRP A 202 -16.96 -18.97 14.08
N ALA A 203 -16.56 -17.71 14.27
CA ALA A 203 -15.40 -17.12 13.59
C ALA A 203 -14.06 -17.77 13.98
N MET A 204 -13.91 -18.20 15.24
CA MET A 204 -12.70 -18.91 15.69
C MET A 204 -12.64 -20.37 15.26
N ARG A 205 -13.74 -20.94 14.71
CA ARG A 205 -13.78 -22.28 14.11
C ARG A 205 -13.53 -22.24 12.61
N GLY A 206 -12.37 -21.72 12.18
CA GLY A 206 -11.94 -21.73 10.78
C GLY A 206 -11.46 -20.38 10.24
N GLY A 207 -11.67 -19.28 10.98
CA GLY A 207 -11.21 -17.94 10.61
C GLY A 207 -9.71 -17.69 10.81
N GLY A 208 -8.95 -18.70 11.25
CA GLY A 208 -7.52 -18.62 11.50
C GLY A 208 -7.16 -18.17 12.92
N GLY A 209 -6.08 -18.74 13.45
CA GLY A 209 -5.63 -18.47 14.81
C GLY A 209 -5.08 -17.05 15.01
N GLY A 210 -5.38 -16.45 16.16
CA GLY A 210 -4.85 -15.13 16.55
C GLY A 210 -5.52 -13.94 15.88
N ASN A 211 -6.67 -14.13 15.22
CA ASN A 211 -7.39 -13.10 14.49
C ASN A 211 -8.47 -12.35 15.29
N TYR A 212 -9.15 -13.04 16.20
CA TYR A 212 -10.32 -12.50 16.89
C TYR A 212 -10.10 -12.34 18.39
N ALA A 213 -9.31 -13.25 18.98
CA ALA A 213 -8.97 -13.27 20.39
C ALA A 213 -7.69 -14.11 20.58
N VAL A 214 -7.05 -13.97 21.74
CA VAL A 214 -6.00 -14.88 22.18
C VAL A 214 -6.68 -16.08 22.83
N LEU A 215 -6.51 -17.27 22.25
CA LEU A 215 -7.02 -18.51 22.83
C LEU A 215 -6.24 -18.83 24.12
N VAL A 216 -6.95 -19.26 25.16
CA VAL A 216 -6.40 -19.73 26.43
C VAL A 216 -6.54 -21.25 26.54
N SER A 217 -7.73 -21.77 26.25
CA SER A 217 -8.02 -23.20 26.28
C SER A 217 -9.01 -23.61 25.19
N TYR A 218 -8.93 -24.87 24.77
CA TYR A 218 -9.75 -25.49 23.74
C TYR A 218 -10.44 -26.72 24.34
N LYS A 219 -11.77 -26.74 24.39
CA LYS A 219 -12.56 -27.93 24.75
C LYS A 219 -13.17 -28.56 23.49
N PHE A 220 -12.95 -29.85 23.29
CA PHE A 220 -13.29 -30.55 22.06
C PHE A 220 -13.70 -32.00 22.24
N GLN A 221 -14.46 -32.52 21.27
CA GLN A 221 -14.90 -33.91 21.22
C GLN A 221 -13.72 -34.86 20.98
N LEU A 222 -13.54 -35.82 21.89
CA LEU A 222 -12.68 -36.99 21.69
C LEU A 222 -13.50 -38.16 21.14
N HIS A 223 -12.81 -39.12 20.54
CA HIS A 223 -13.43 -40.32 19.98
C HIS A 223 -12.87 -41.57 20.68
N PRO A 224 -13.70 -42.59 20.99
CA PRO A 224 -13.19 -43.85 21.54
C PRO A 224 -12.09 -44.45 20.66
N ALA A 225 -11.04 -44.96 21.29
CA ALA A 225 -9.90 -45.50 20.57
C ALA A 225 -10.24 -46.76 19.77
N VAL A 226 -9.87 -46.72 18.49
CA VAL A 226 -9.90 -47.85 17.55
C VAL A 226 -8.53 -47.95 16.88
N PRO A 227 -8.10 -49.15 16.45
CA PRO A 227 -6.82 -49.31 15.75
C PRO A 227 -6.74 -48.46 14.47
N LEU A 228 -5.55 -47.93 14.17
CA LEU A 228 -5.23 -47.31 12.89
C LEU A 228 -4.71 -48.38 11.92
N ASN A 229 -5.56 -48.79 10.98
CA ASN A 229 -5.17 -49.74 9.93
C ASN A 229 -4.60 -48.96 8.75
N VAL A 230 -3.44 -49.38 8.25
CA VAL A 230 -2.69 -48.64 7.24
C VAL A 230 -2.32 -49.56 6.08
N HIS A 231 -2.71 -49.17 4.87
CA HIS A 231 -2.11 -49.68 3.64
C HIS A 231 -0.93 -48.76 3.27
N PHE A 232 0.28 -49.29 3.43
CA PHE A 232 1.51 -48.58 3.13
C PHE A 232 2.14 -49.08 1.85
N PHE A 233 2.53 -48.14 0.98
CA PHE A 233 3.11 -48.46 -0.30
C PHE A 233 4.27 -47.54 -0.69
N GLN A 234 5.32 -48.15 -1.26
CA GLN A 234 6.44 -47.46 -1.91
C GLN A 234 6.77 -48.09 -3.26
N ALA A 235 6.75 -47.28 -4.32
CA ALA A 235 7.20 -47.65 -5.65
C ALA A 235 8.23 -46.68 -6.18
N TYR A 236 9.21 -47.23 -6.89
CA TYR A 236 10.29 -46.51 -7.54
C TYR A 236 10.28 -46.80 -9.05
N TRP A 237 10.62 -45.81 -9.87
CA TRP A 237 10.73 -45.94 -11.31
C TRP A 237 11.83 -45.03 -11.86
N PRO A 238 12.35 -45.28 -13.07
CA PRO A 238 13.29 -44.36 -13.70
C PRO A 238 12.67 -42.99 -13.92
N GLU A 239 13.37 -41.94 -13.49
CA GLU A 239 12.93 -40.56 -13.67
C GLU A 239 12.81 -40.21 -15.17
N PRO A 240 11.63 -39.79 -15.67
CA PRO A 240 11.45 -39.44 -17.07
C PRO A 240 12.01 -38.04 -17.37
N SER A 241 12.37 -37.77 -18.63
CA SER A 241 12.71 -36.43 -19.11
C SER A 241 11.52 -35.47 -19.03
N ASP A 242 10.33 -35.97 -19.36
CA ASP A 242 9.06 -35.26 -19.25
C ASP A 242 8.01 -36.14 -18.57
N MET A 243 7.51 -35.70 -17.40
CA MET A 243 6.49 -36.42 -16.64
C MET A 243 5.12 -36.41 -17.33
N THR A 244 4.83 -35.44 -18.21
CA THR A 244 3.55 -35.37 -18.95
C THR A 244 3.40 -36.48 -19.99
N GLU A 245 4.53 -37.00 -20.49
CA GLU A 245 4.62 -38.14 -21.40
C GLU A 245 4.80 -39.48 -20.65
N SER A 246 5.02 -39.44 -19.34
CA SER A 246 5.28 -40.64 -18.54
C SER A 246 4.00 -41.45 -18.31
N LYS A 247 3.94 -42.63 -18.93
CA LYS A 247 2.85 -43.60 -18.71
C LYS A 247 2.75 -44.06 -17.25
N VAL A 248 3.88 -44.27 -16.58
CA VAL A 248 3.93 -44.70 -15.16
C VAL A 248 3.23 -43.69 -14.27
N HIS A 249 3.62 -42.40 -14.34
CA HIS A 249 3.01 -41.37 -13.52
C HIS A 249 1.51 -41.23 -13.81
N ARG A 250 1.15 -41.17 -15.10
CA ARG A 250 -0.25 -41.06 -15.53
C ARG A 250 -1.11 -42.18 -14.95
N ASP A 251 -0.69 -43.42 -15.10
CA ASP A 251 -1.50 -44.57 -14.70
C ASP A 251 -1.60 -44.69 -13.18
N ILE A 252 -0.54 -44.38 -12.43
CA ILE A 252 -0.56 -44.39 -10.95
C ILE A 252 -1.49 -43.30 -10.40
N ILE A 253 -1.36 -42.06 -10.89
CA ILE A 253 -2.23 -40.94 -10.45
C ILE A 253 -3.69 -41.23 -10.83
N ARG A 254 -3.91 -41.74 -12.05
CA ARG A 254 -5.25 -42.13 -12.51
C ARG A 254 -5.84 -43.25 -11.66
N ALA A 255 -5.06 -44.27 -11.30
CA ALA A 255 -5.51 -45.37 -10.45
C ALA A 255 -5.87 -44.87 -9.06
N LEU A 256 -5.04 -44.01 -8.45
CA LEU A 256 -5.33 -43.40 -7.15
C LEU A 256 -6.63 -42.57 -7.22
N ALA A 257 -6.77 -41.69 -8.22
CA ALA A 257 -7.98 -40.90 -8.44
C ALA A 257 -9.24 -41.77 -8.61
N SER A 258 -9.12 -42.86 -9.37
CA SER A 258 -10.24 -43.77 -9.65
C SER A 258 -10.76 -44.48 -8.39
N ASN A 259 -9.88 -44.74 -7.42
CA ASN A 259 -10.23 -45.38 -6.16
C ASN A 259 -10.59 -44.36 -5.05
N GLN A 260 -10.20 -43.10 -5.18
CA GLN A 260 -10.31 -42.11 -4.12
C GLN A 260 -11.75 -41.91 -3.60
N THR A 261 -12.75 -41.98 -4.47
CA THR A 261 -14.15 -41.86 -4.06
C THR A 261 -14.57 -43.00 -3.14
N GLN A 262 -14.12 -44.23 -3.42
CA GLN A 262 -14.41 -45.38 -2.58
C GLN A 262 -13.65 -45.30 -1.25
N PHE A 263 -12.38 -44.89 -1.29
CA PHE A 263 -11.57 -44.73 -0.07
C PHE A 263 -12.20 -43.73 0.88
N SER A 264 -12.48 -42.53 0.36
CA SER A 264 -13.06 -41.45 1.16
C SER A 264 -14.41 -41.85 1.74
N ARG A 265 -15.32 -42.47 0.97
CA ARG A 265 -16.63 -42.95 1.45
C ARG A 265 -16.56 -43.93 2.61
N ASN A 266 -15.46 -44.66 2.76
CA ASN A 266 -15.25 -45.62 3.85
C ASN A 266 -14.36 -45.06 4.98
N GLY A 267 -14.20 -43.74 5.06
CA GLY A 267 -13.41 -43.09 6.12
C GLY A 267 -11.90 -43.26 5.97
N ILE A 268 -11.41 -43.65 4.79
CA ILE A 268 -9.97 -43.82 4.56
C ILE A 268 -9.34 -42.47 4.25
N ALA A 269 -8.40 -42.05 5.10
CA ALA A 269 -7.54 -40.89 4.89
C ALA A 269 -6.35 -41.25 4.02
N GLY A 270 -6.08 -40.40 3.02
CA GLY A 270 -5.02 -40.62 2.05
C GLY A 270 -3.92 -39.58 2.14
N TYR A 271 -2.71 -40.00 1.84
CA TYR A 271 -1.52 -39.29 2.24
C TYR A 271 -0.43 -39.68 1.24
N ASN A 272 -0.47 -39.03 0.07
CA ASN A 272 0.19 -39.50 -1.15
C ASN A 272 1.23 -38.49 -1.62
N PHE A 273 2.49 -38.90 -1.63
CA PHE A 273 3.63 -38.10 -2.04
C PHE A 273 4.15 -38.66 -3.34
N ILE A 274 4.08 -37.86 -4.40
CA ILE A 274 4.50 -38.27 -5.74
C ILE A 274 5.68 -37.39 -6.15
N LEU A 275 6.81 -38.04 -6.39
CA LEU A 275 8.07 -37.45 -6.81
C LEU A 275 8.40 -37.92 -8.23
N PRO A 276 9.36 -37.29 -8.93
CA PRO A 276 9.71 -37.65 -10.30
C PRO A 276 10.14 -39.11 -10.51
N ASP A 277 10.70 -39.74 -9.48
CA ASP A 277 11.30 -41.08 -9.54
C ASP A 277 10.64 -42.11 -8.59
N HIS A 278 9.73 -41.67 -7.71
CA HIS A 278 9.06 -42.58 -6.77
C HIS A 278 7.77 -42.01 -6.18
N MET A 279 7.01 -42.87 -5.52
CA MET A 279 5.85 -42.48 -4.71
C MET A 279 5.86 -43.17 -3.35
N VAL A 280 5.39 -42.44 -2.35
CA VAL A 280 5.08 -42.94 -1.01
C VAL A 280 3.59 -42.69 -0.74
N SER A 281 2.85 -43.73 -0.38
CA SER A 281 1.41 -43.65 -0.13
C SER A 281 1.04 -44.32 1.18
N LEU A 282 0.24 -43.62 1.98
CA LEU A 282 -0.40 -44.15 3.17
C LEU A 282 -1.91 -43.96 3.02
N GLN A 283 -2.66 -45.06 3.06
CA GLN A 283 -4.10 -45.05 3.25
C GLN A 283 -4.39 -45.51 4.66
N ILE A 284 -5.08 -44.69 5.46
CA ILE A 284 -5.29 -44.92 6.90
C ILE A 284 -6.79 -45.02 7.18
N MET A 285 -7.20 -46.08 7.87
CA MET A 285 -8.57 -46.35 8.27
C MET A 285 -8.63 -46.64 9.78
N PRO A 286 -9.13 -45.68 10.59
CA PRO A 286 -9.46 -45.93 11.99
C PRO A 286 -10.65 -46.90 12.06
N SER A 287 -10.43 -48.13 12.53
CA SER A 287 -11.49 -49.15 12.62
C SER A 287 -11.06 -50.38 13.43
N ASP A 288 -12.03 -51.01 14.10
CA ASP A 288 -11.85 -52.35 14.69
C ASP A 288 -11.87 -53.47 13.62
N ASP A 289 -12.39 -53.20 12.42
CA ASP A 289 -12.36 -54.15 11.30
C ASP A 289 -11.05 -54.01 10.53
N THR A 290 -10.05 -54.80 10.94
CA THR A 290 -8.71 -54.81 10.34
C THR A 290 -8.68 -55.35 8.91
N GLU A 291 -9.72 -56.07 8.46
CA GLU A 291 -9.81 -56.64 7.11
C GLU A 291 -10.53 -55.71 6.12
N ALA A 292 -11.36 -54.78 6.61
CA ALA A 292 -12.07 -53.83 5.77
C ALA A 292 -11.11 -53.02 4.88
N ILE A 293 -10.02 -52.48 5.43
CA ILE A 293 -9.07 -51.68 4.64
C ILE A 293 -8.45 -52.51 3.51
N LYS A 294 -8.15 -53.79 3.75
CA LYS A 294 -7.59 -54.69 2.73
C LYS A 294 -8.58 -54.86 1.60
N THR A 295 -9.83 -55.18 1.93
CA THR A 295 -10.91 -55.36 0.95
C THR A 295 -11.14 -54.10 0.11
N ILE A 296 -11.18 -52.93 0.75
CA ILE A 296 -11.45 -51.65 0.08
C ILE A 296 -10.28 -51.22 -0.81
N THR A 297 -9.04 -51.41 -0.35
CA THR A 297 -7.83 -50.99 -1.08
C THR A 297 -7.29 -52.06 -2.04
N GLN A 298 -7.86 -53.27 -2.04
CA GLN A 298 -7.37 -54.43 -2.80
C GLN A 298 -7.14 -54.13 -4.27
N GLN A 299 -8.07 -53.44 -4.93
CA GLN A 299 -7.93 -53.09 -6.34
C GLN A 299 -6.71 -52.21 -6.61
N TYR A 300 -6.44 -51.24 -5.73
CA TYR A 300 -5.29 -50.36 -5.84
C TYR A 300 -3.99 -51.09 -5.47
N HIS A 301 -4.02 -51.89 -4.41
CA HIS A 301 -2.94 -52.78 -4.01
C HIS A 301 -2.49 -53.69 -5.16
N ASP A 302 -3.42 -54.37 -5.82
CA ASP A 302 -3.13 -55.34 -6.89
C ASP A 302 -2.64 -54.66 -8.16
N PHE A 303 -3.24 -53.52 -8.51
CA PHE A 303 -2.75 -52.67 -9.59
C PHE A 303 -1.27 -52.32 -9.38
N LEU A 304 -0.93 -51.81 -8.19
CA LEU A 304 0.44 -51.42 -7.87
C LEU A 304 1.41 -52.62 -7.78
N ALA A 305 0.97 -53.77 -7.29
CA ALA A 305 1.81 -54.96 -7.18
C ALA A 305 2.18 -55.56 -8.55
N THR A 306 1.34 -55.36 -9.57
CA THR A 306 1.47 -56.02 -10.88
C THR A 306 1.86 -55.08 -12.02
N TYR A 307 1.90 -53.77 -11.78
CA TYR A 307 2.18 -52.79 -12.83
C TYR A 307 3.63 -52.92 -13.36
N PRO A 308 3.83 -53.02 -14.70
CA PRO A 308 5.17 -53.17 -15.25
C PRO A 308 5.97 -51.85 -15.18
N GLY A 309 7.27 -51.96 -14.87
CA GLY A 309 8.20 -50.82 -14.89
C GLY A 309 8.30 -50.04 -13.58
N ILE A 310 7.67 -50.52 -12.50
CA ILE A 310 7.90 -50.03 -11.14
C ILE A 310 8.59 -51.09 -10.29
N GLN A 311 9.50 -50.65 -9.42
CA GLN A 311 10.09 -51.46 -8.37
C GLN A 311 9.33 -51.19 -7.06
N VAL A 312 8.51 -52.15 -6.65
CA VAL A 312 7.81 -52.10 -5.36
C VAL A 312 8.78 -52.51 -4.26
N ARG A 313 9.00 -51.64 -3.27
CA ARG A 313 9.82 -51.97 -2.08
C ARG A 313 8.98 -52.38 -0.89
N ASN A 314 7.82 -51.74 -0.71
CA ASN A 314 6.86 -52.03 0.35
C ASN A 314 5.46 -51.94 -0.23
N ASN A 315 4.64 -52.96 0.01
CA ASN A 315 3.21 -52.97 -0.26
C ASN A 315 2.56 -53.85 0.82
N SER A 316 2.29 -53.25 1.96
CA SER A 316 1.98 -53.98 3.19
C SER A 316 0.84 -53.33 3.96
N TYR A 317 0.18 -54.16 4.76
CA TYR A 317 -0.85 -53.73 5.69
C TYR A 317 -0.29 -53.75 7.11
N HIS A 318 -0.48 -52.66 7.83
CA HIS A 318 -0.08 -52.48 9.22
C HIS A 318 -1.31 -52.14 10.06
N THR A 319 -1.31 -52.56 11.31
CA THR A 319 -2.32 -52.16 12.29
C THR A 319 -1.60 -51.65 13.51
N PHE A 320 -1.87 -50.41 13.87
CA PHE A 320 -1.33 -49.76 15.07
C PHE A 320 -2.45 -49.67 16.09
N ALA A 321 -2.24 -50.20 17.29
CA ALA A 321 -3.25 -50.13 18.34
C ALA A 321 -3.41 -48.70 18.85
N LYS A 322 -2.34 -47.91 18.71
CA LYS A 322 -2.18 -46.59 19.29
C LYS A 322 -1.79 -45.56 18.23
N PHE A 323 -2.15 -44.31 18.46
CA PHE A 323 -1.78 -43.22 17.57
C PHE A 323 -0.27 -42.96 17.62
N SER A 324 0.32 -43.03 18.82
CA SER A 324 1.77 -42.90 19.03
C SER A 324 2.57 -43.91 18.19
N GLU A 325 2.15 -45.18 18.16
CA GLU A 325 2.79 -46.23 17.35
C GLU A 325 2.71 -45.94 15.83
N TRP A 326 1.58 -45.42 15.36
CA TRP A 326 1.43 -44.97 13.97
C TRP A 326 2.33 -43.79 13.66
N HIS A 327 2.41 -42.81 14.57
CA HIS A 327 3.28 -41.65 14.42
C HIS A 327 4.75 -42.07 14.31
N ASP A 328 5.24 -42.91 15.24
CA ASP A 328 6.61 -43.45 15.24
C ASP A 328 6.95 -44.17 13.92
N PHE A 329 5.98 -44.90 13.36
CA PHE A 329 6.13 -45.52 12.05
C PHE A 329 6.30 -44.47 10.92
N THR A 330 5.55 -43.37 10.96
CA THR A 330 5.65 -42.30 9.95
C THR A 330 6.91 -41.42 10.07
N GLU A 331 7.60 -41.44 11.21
CA GLU A 331 8.85 -40.71 11.42
C GLU A 331 10.09 -41.41 10.80
N GLN A 332 9.98 -42.68 10.45
CA GLN A 332 11.11 -43.45 9.93
C GLN A 332 11.66 -42.82 8.62
N PRO A 333 12.98 -42.72 8.41
CA PRO A 333 13.58 -42.05 7.24
C PRO A 333 13.07 -42.52 5.87
N CYS A 334 12.70 -43.80 5.74
CA CYS A 334 12.16 -44.36 4.51
C CYS A 334 10.69 -43.98 4.26
N VAL A 335 9.97 -43.54 5.29
CA VAL A 335 8.60 -43.02 5.25
C VAL A 335 8.59 -41.48 5.30
N ALA A 336 9.65 -40.91 5.89
CA ALA A 336 9.81 -39.58 6.49
C ALA A 336 8.90 -38.50 5.92
N ARG A 337 7.86 -38.23 6.70
CA ARG A 337 6.66 -37.49 6.30
C ARG A 337 6.40 -36.24 7.15
N ASN A 338 7.17 -35.99 8.20
CA ASN A 338 6.85 -34.91 9.16
C ASN A 338 7.19 -33.49 8.70
N GLY A 339 7.35 -33.29 7.39
CA GLY A 339 7.76 -32.02 6.83
C GLY A 339 9.21 -31.69 7.21
N PRO A 340 9.88 -30.88 6.39
CA PRO A 340 11.25 -30.52 6.70
C PRO A 340 11.31 -29.46 7.82
N VAL A 341 11.96 -29.80 8.94
CA VAL A 341 12.21 -28.86 10.06
C VAL A 341 13.54 -28.15 9.89
N GLY A 342 13.60 -26.86 10.20
CA GLY A 342 14.88 -26.12 10.25
C GLY A 342 15.49 -25.93 8.86
N LEU A 343 14.66 -25.77 7.84
CA LEU A 343 15.02 -25.22 6.54
C LEU A 343 13.99 -24.18 6.11
N GLY A 344 14.30 -23.46 5.03
CA GLY A 344 13.30 -22.63 4.38
C GLY A 344 12.33 -23.50 3.60
N LEU A 345 11.05 -23.14 3.59
CA LEU A 345 9.99 -23.92 2.96
C LEU A 345 8.92 -23.00 2.39
N PHE A 346 8.48 -23.35 1.19
CA PHE A 346 7.40 -22.65 0.52
C PHE A 346 6.41 -23.62 -0.08
N GLU A 347 5.12 -23.35 0.11
CA GLU A 347 4.03 -24.23 -0.33
C GLU A 347 2.89 -23.44 -0.98
N SER A 348 2.11 -24.14 -1.80
CA SER A 348 0.88 -23.64 -2.41
C SER A 348 -0.10 -24.79 -2.58
N GLY A 349 -1.25 -24.69 -1.94
CA GLY A 349 -2.33 -25.69 -1.98
C GLY A 349 -3.52 -25.35 -2.88
N ARG A 350 -4.33 -26.36 -3.19
CA ARG A 350 -5.63 -26.23 -3.88
C ARG A 350 -6.54 -27.40 -3.56
N PHE A 351 -7.82 -27.13 -3.27
CA PHE A 351 -8.84 -28.16 -3.16
C PHE A 351 -9.25 -28.75 -4.53
N ILE A 352 -9.45 -30.07 -4.55
CA ILE A 352 -9.88 -30.83 -5.71
C ILE A 352 -11.27 -31.44 -5.41
N PRO A 353 -12.35 -30.92 -6.03
CA PRO A 353 -13.72 -31.32 -5.73
C PRO A 353 -14.06 -32.73 -6.21
N LYS A 354 -15.04 -33.37 -5.54
CA LYS A 354 -15.61 -34.69 -5.88
C LYS A 354 -16.00 -34.82 -7.35
N SER A 355 -16.48 -33.74 -7.96
CA SER A 355 -16.89 -33.69 -9.36
C SER A 355 -15.77 -34.12 -10.33
N LEU A 356 -14.49 -33.89 -9.98
CA LEU A 356 -13.35 -34.27 -10.80
C LEU A 356 -13.03 -35.78 -10.76
N PHE A 357 -13.60 -36.52 -9.81
CA PHE A 357 -13.41 -37.97 -9.65
C PHE A 357 -14.58 -38.80 -10.20
N SER A 358 -15.65 -38.13 -10.67
CA SER A 358 -16.92 -38.77 -11.01
C SER A 358 -16.93 -39.53 -12.34
N THR A 359 -16.05 -39.17 -13.27
CA THR A 359 -16.00 -39.77 -14.63
C THR A 359 -14.56 -40.01 -15.07
N PRO A 360 -14.30 -41.02 -15.93
CA PRO A 360 -12.98 -41.25 -16.49
C PRO A 360 -12.37 -40.02 -17.17
N THR A 361 -13.18 -39.24 -17.89
CA THR A 361 -12.74 -38.01 -18.56
C THR A 361 -12.30 -36.93 -17.57
N ASN A 362 -13.02 -36.77 -16.45
CA ASN A 362 -12.63 -35.79 -15.44
C ASN A 362 -11.37 -36.24 -14.69
N ILE A 363 -11.24 -37.54 -14.40
CA ILE A 363 -10.02 -38.11 -13.83
C ILE A 363 -8.82 -37.89 -14.75
N ASP A 364 -9.00 -38.00 -16.07
CA ASP A 364 -7.93 -37.71 -17.05
C ASP A 364 -7.50 -36.24 -17.07
N LYS A 365 -8.46 -35.32 -16.94
CA LYS A 365 -8.16 -33.89 -16.82
C LYS A 365 -7.39 -33.60 -15.53
N LEU A 366 -7.83 -34.17 -14.40
CA LEU A 366 -7.15 -34.05 -13.12
C LEU A 366 -5.73 -34.62 -13.17
N THR A 367 -5.60 -35.85 -13.69
CA THR A 367 -4.30 -36.50 -13.87
C THR A 367 -3.36 -35.65 -14.72
N SER A 368 -3.86 -35.10 -15.82
CA SER A 368 -3.05 -34.24 -16.69
C SER A 368 -2.64 -32.95 -15.97
N ALA A 369 -3.53 -32.33 -15.19
CA ALA A 369 -3.20 -31.14 -14.39
C ALA A 369 -2.10 -31.42 -13.35
N VAL A 370 -2.17 -32.56 -12.65
CA VAL A 370 -1.13 -32.99 -11.71
C VAL A 370 0.22 -33.13 -12.42
N LEU A 371 0.27 -33.85 -13.55
CA LEU A 371 1.50 -34.04 -14.32
C LEU A 371 2.07 -32.72 -14.85
N THR A 372 1.21 -31.83 -15.35
CA THR A 372 1.63 -30.50 -15.82
C THR A 372 2.21 -29.67 -14.69
N ALA A 373 1.59 -29.69 -13.50
CA ALA A 373 2.10 -28.98 -12.33
C ALA A 373 3.49 -29.52 -11.88
N MET A 374 3.61 -30.84 -11.79
CA MET A 374 4.88 -31.51 -11.47
C MET A 374 5.96 -31.17 -12.51
N GLN A 375 5.65 -31.27 -13.81
CA GLN A 375 6.61 -31.03 -14.88
C GLN A 375 7.05 -29.57 -14.92
N PHE A 376 6.11 -28.63 -14.74
CA PHE A 376 6.42 -27.21 -14.66
C PHE A 376 7.35 -26.92 -13.47
N SER A 377 7.02 -27.47 -12.29
CA SER A 377 7.87 -27.33 -11.10
C SER A 377 9.28 -27.87 -11.37
N LYS A 378 9.42 -29.08 -11.92
CA LYS A 378 10.72 -29.67 -12.27
C LYS A 378 11.51 -28.81 -13.26
N ALA A 379 10.90 -28.42 -14.38
CA ALA A 379 11.54 -27.64 -15.43
C ALA A 379 12.06 -26.28 -14.93
N ASN A 380 11.45 -25.75 -13.88
CA ASN A 380 11.80 -24.46 -13.26
C ASN A 380 12.50 -24.62 -11.90
N ARG A 381 13.12 -25.78 -11.63
CA ARG A 381 13.94 -26.08 -10.43
C ARG A 381 13.17 -26.22 -9.10
N GLY A 382 11.85 -26.31 -9.11
CA GLY A 382 10.99 -26.54 -7.95
C GLY A 382 10.93 -28.01 -7.46
N GLY A 383 11.74 -28.91 -8.01
CA GLY A 383 11.84 -30.31 -7.58
C GLY A 383 10.80 -31.26 -8.20
N GLY A 384 9.65 -30.77 -8.64
CA GLY A 384 8.66 -31.56 -9.38
C GLY A 384 7.81 -32.51 -8.53
N SER A 385 7.80 -32.36 -7.21
CA SER A 385 6.94 -33.15 -6.32
C SER A 385 5.55 -32.55 -6.15
N VAL A 386 4.57 -33.40 -5.86
CA VAL A 386 3.21 -33.02 -5.47
C VAL A 386 2.76 -33.88 -4.28
N GLN A 387 2.04 -33.27 -3.35
CA GLN A 387 1.38 -33.96 -2.24
C GLN A 387 -0.13 -33.94 -2.50
N LEU A 388 -0.77 -35.11 -2.42
CA LEU A 388 -2.22 -35.26 -2.60
C LEU A 388 -2.81 -35.80 -1.29
N TYR A 389 -3.25 -34.87 -0.44
CA TYR A 389 -3.86 -35.18 0.84
C TYR A 389 -5.35 -35.46 0.68
N ALA A 390 -5.79 -36.65 1.07
CA ALA A 390 -7.18 -37.05 1.15
C ALA A 390 -7.66 -37.15 2.61
N THR A 391 -7.24 -36.19 3.42
CA THR A 391 -7.52 -36.09 4.86
C THR A 391 -8.74 -35.22 5.17
N GLY A 392 -9.45 -34.76 4.13
CA GLY A 392 -10.63 -33.92 4.29
C GLY A 392 -11.84 -34.68 4.84
N PRO A 393 -12.77 -33.98 5.51
CA PRO A 393 -14.03 -34.46 6.06
C PRO A 393 -15.09 -34.64 4.94
N ALA A 394 -14.74 -35.27 3.83
CA ALA A 394 -15.65 -35.38 2.67
C ALA A 394 -16.95 -36.14 2.98
N ASN A 395 -17.02 -36.87 4.09
CA ASN A 395 -18.23 -37.56 4.58
C ASN A 395 -19.08 -36.71 5.53
N HIS A 396 -18.60 -35.52 5.92
CA HIS A 396 -19.29 -34.62 6.83
C HIS A 396 -19.80 -33.41 6.02
N PRO A 397 -21.10 -33.34 5.73
CA PRO A 397 -21.67 -32.25 4.94
C PRO A 397 -21.50 -30.90 5.66
N ASP A 398 -21.52 -29.80 4.89
CA ASP A 398 -21.39 -28.46 5.45
C ASP A 398 -22.73 -28.01 6.05
N ASP A 399 -22.79 -27.97 7.37
CA ASP A 399 -23.91 -27.43 8.13
C ASP A 399 -23.76 -25.92 8.41
N ARG A 400 -22.67 -25.30 7.94
CA ARG A 400 -22.27 -23.90 8.19
C ARG A 400 -22.05 -23.59 9.67
N ALA A 401 -21.86 -24.59 10.52
CA ALA A 401 -21.57 -24.39 11.93
C ALA A 401 -20.15 -23.86 12.15
N THR A 402 -19.22 -24.12 11.24
CA THR A 402 -17.84 -23.61 11.28
C THR A 402 -17.63 -22.55 10.22
N SER A 403 -16.60 -21.71 10.39
CA SER A 403 -16.20 -20.72 9.39
C SER A 403 -15.11 -21.25 8.44
N ALA A 404 -14.71 -22.51 8.57
CA ALA A 404 -13.81 -23.17 7.63
C ALA A 404 -14.37 -23.11 6.20
N HIS A 405 -13.49 -23.10 5.20
CA HIS A 405 -13.90 -22.91 3.82
C HIS A 405 -14.94 -23.98 3.39
N PRO A 406 -16.15 -23.59 2.89
CA PRO A 406 -17.22 -24.56 2.58
C PRO A 406 -16.81 -25.67 1.60
N LEU A 407 -16.06 -25.32 0.54
CA LEU A 407 -15.55 -26.28 -0.46
C LEU A 407 -14.68 -27.40 0.11
N TRP A 408 -14.17 -27.25 1.32
CA TRP A 408 -13.42 -28.30 2.00
C TRP A 408 -14.20 -29.63 2.05
N ARG A 409 -15.50 -29.55 2.31
CA ARG A 409 -16.39 -30.73 2.47
C ARG A 409 -16.87 -31.33 1.15
N ASP A 410 -16.70 -30.60 0.05
CA ASP A 410 -16.93 -31.10 -1.32
C ASP A 410 -15.63 -31.61 -1.99
N SER A 411 -14.51 -31.59 -1.27
CA SER A 411 -13.20 -31.94 -1.84
C SER A 411 -12.70 -33.28 -1.37
N LEU A 412 -12.13 -34.06 -2.29
CA LEU A 412 -11.51 -35.34 -1.98
C LEU A 412 -10.00 -35.24 -1.81
N TRP A 413 -9.35 -34.30 -2.52
CA TRP A 413 -7.95 -33.98 -2.33
C TRP A 413 -7.74 -32.52 -1.98
N GLU A 414 -6.71 -32.27 -1.19
CA GLU A 414 -5.92 -31.05 -1.22
C GLU A 414 -4.60 -31.36 -1.93
N ALA A 415 -4.36 -30.68 -3.06
CA ALA A 415 -3.15 -30.80 -3.84
C ALA A 415 -2.17 -29.69 -3.45
N ILE A 416 -0.98 -30.06 -2.99
CA ILE A 416 0.05 -29.12 -2.50
C ILE A 416 1.31 -29.27 -3.33
N MET A 417 1.78 -28.13 -3.83
CA MET A 417 3.10 -27.99 -4.43
C MET A 417 4.01 -27.34 -3.39
N GLY A 418 5.24 -27.83 -3.24
CA GLY A 418 6.16 -27.29 -2.24
C GLY A 418 7.63 -27.43 -2.63
N VAL A 419 8.48 -26.56 -2.06
CA VAL A 419 9.93 -26.60 -2.24
C VAL A 419 10.65 -26.12 -0.98
N GLY A 420 11.72 -26.82 -0.61
CA GLY A 420 12.58 -26.42 0.50
C GLY A 420 13.93 -25.86 0.04
N TRP A 421 14.58 -25.04 0.87
CA TRP A 421 15.93 -24.56 0.64
C TRP A 421 16.74 -24.42 1.93
N THR A 422 18.06 -24.45 1.79
CA THR A 422 19.00 -24.28 2.89
C THR A 422 19.54 -22.84 2.97
N ALA A 423 20.22 -22.55 4.07
CA ALA A 423 20.90 -21.27 4.32
C ALA A 423 21.87 -20.82 3.21
N SER A 424 22.49 -21.78 2.50
CA SER A 424 23.50 -21.51 1.48
C SER A 424 22.93 -21.01 0.14
N MET A 425 21.60 -21.03 -0.04
CA MET A 425 20.96 -20.62 -1.27
C MET A 425 20.86 -19.09 -1.40
N SER A 426 21.20 -18.53 -2.58
CA SER A 426 21.14 -17.08 -2.81
C SER A 426 19.69 -16.56 -2.74
N SER A 427 19.52 -15.27 -2.45
CA SER A 427 18.17 -14.66 -2.44
C SER A 427 17.47 -14.76 -3.79
N SER A 428 18.20 -14.61 -4.90
CA SER A 428 17.64 -14.74 -6.26
C SER A 428 17.17 -16.16 -6.56
N GLN A 429 17.90 -17.18 -6.10
CA GLN A 429 17.47 -18.57 -6.21
C GLN A 429 16.21 -18.82 -5.38
N ARG A 430 16.14 -18.31 -4.15
CA ARG A 430 14.96 -18.44 -3.28
C ARG A 430 13.72 -17.80 -3.91
N THR A 431 13.84 -16.57 -4.43
CA THR A 431 12.75 -15.90 -5.15
C THR A 431 12.31 -16.67 -6.39
N LEU A 432 13.25 -17.25 -7.15
CA LEU A 432 12.91 -18.11 -8.30
C LEU A 432 12.09 -19.33 -7.86
N LEU A 433 12.50 -20.01 -6.78
CA LEU A 433 11.79 -21.18 -6.26
C LEU A 433 10.38 -20.83 -5.77
N GLN A 434 10.25 -19.72 -5.03
CA GLN A 434 8.94 -19.21 -4.57
C GLN A 434 8.00 -18.94 -5.75
N ASN A 435 8.46 -18.18 -6.75
CA ASN A 435 7.69 -17.88 -7.96
C ASN A 435 7.31 -19.16 -8.73
N THR A 436 8.22 -20.13 -8.77
CA THR A 436 7.99 -21.42 -9.44
C THR A 436 6.85 -22.19 -8.80
N ILE A 437 6.84 -22.28 -7.47
CA ILE A 437 5.78 -23.01 -6.75
C ILE A 437 4.44 -22.29 -6.85
N SER A 438 4.39 -20.97 -6.70
CA SER A 438 3.18 -20.18 -6.94
C SER A 438 2.62 -20.36 -8.36
N ALA A 439 3.49 -20.46 -9.38
CA ALA A 439 3.07 -20.71 -10.75
C ALA A 439 2.67 -22.17 -11.01
N SER A 440 3.26 -23.13 -10.28
CA SER A 440 2.96 -24.55 -10.45
C SER A 440 1.54 -24.95 -10.05
N ILE A 441 0.84 -24.13 -9.26
CA ILE A 441 -0.55 -24.40 -8.86
C ILE A 441 -1.57 -24.05 -9.96
N GLN A 442 -1.14 -23.30 -10.99
CA GLN A 442 -2.04 -22.78 -12.03
C GLN A 442 -2.85 -23.85 -12.78
N PRO A 443 -2.31 -25.05 -13.10
CA PRO A 443 -3.10 -26.13 -13.69
C PRO A 443 -4.31 -26.52 -12.83
N PHE A 444 -4.17 -26.52 -11.50
CA PHE A 444 -5.27 -26.81 -10.58
C PHE A 444 -6.28 -25.66 -10.51
N LYS A 445 -5.80 -24.40 -10.50
CA LYS A 445 -6.68 -23.22 -10.55
C LYS A 445 -7.54 -23.18 -11.81
N ALA A 446 -6.94 -23.51 -12.97
CA ALA A 446 -7.65 -23.61 -14.24
C ALA A 446 -8.72 -24.71 -14.22
N LEU A 447 -8.46 -25.82 -13.53
CA LEU A 447 -9.40 -26.93 -13.38
C LEU A 447 -10.51 -26.67 -12.36
N THR A 448 -10.26 -25.76 -11.40
CA THR A 448 -11.16 -25.43 -10.28
C THR A 448 -11.41 -23.92 -10.17
N PRO A 449 -11.99 -23.28 -11.21
CA PRO A 449 -12.28 -21.85 -11.15
C PRO A 449 -13.21 -21.53 -9.96
N GLY A 450 -12.87 -20.50 -9.18
CA GLY A 450 -13.58 -20.17 -7.93
C GLY A 450 -13.34 -21.14 -6.75
N GLY A 451 -12.48 -22.15 -6.93
CA GLY A 451 -12.08 -23.10 -5.89
C GLY A 451 -11.31 -22.46 -4.73
N GLY A 452 -11.09 -23.24 -3.67
CA GLY A 452 -10.44 -22.81 -2.43
C GLY A 452 -9.16 -23.57 -2.10
N CYS A 453 -8.59 -23.28 -0.94
CA CYS A 453 -7.42 -23.93 -0.35
C CYS A 453 -7.47 -23.80 1.18
N TYR A 454 -6.77 -24.67 1.89
CA TYR A 454 -6.53 -24.49 3.31
C TYR A 454 -5.73 -23.23 3.60
N VAL A 455 -6.27 -22.39 4.47
CA VAL A 455 -5.63 -21.14 4.90
C VAL A 455 -4.25 -21.31 5.54
N ASN A 456 -3.88 -22.53 5.95
CA ASN A 456 -2.58 -22.84 6.52
C ASN A 456 -1.58 -23.44 5.51
N GLU A 457 -2.04 -23.92 4.36
CA GLU A 457 -1.22 -24.59 3.32
C GLU A 457 -1.35 -23.88 1.96
N GLY A 458 -1.78 -22.61 1.97
CA GLY A 458 -2.00 -21.80 0.77
C GLY A 458 -0.78 -21.05 0.27
N ASP A 459 -0.94 -20.37 -0.86
CA ASP A 459 0.09 -19.47 -1.37
C ASP A 459 0.03 -18.11 -0.63
N TRP A 460 1.09 -17.76 0.11
CA TRP A 460 1.17 -16.44 0.78
C TRP A 460 1.11 -15.24 -0.19
N MET A 461 1.35 -15.43 -1.49
CA MET A 461 1.25 -14.47 -2.58
C MET A 461 -0.10 -14.52 -3.31
N GLU A 462 -1.04 -15.40 -2.94
CA GLU A 462 -2.38 -15.50 -3.53
C GLU A 462 -3.10 -14.14 -3.67
N GLU A 463 -3.34 -13.68 -4.88
CA GLU A 463 -3.97 -12.39 -5.13
C GLU A 463 -5.46 -12.40 -4.72
N ASN A 464 -6.15 -13.52 -4.98
CA ASN A 464 -7.57 -13.71 -4.67
C ASN A 464 -7.77 -14.42 -3.33
N TRP A 465 -7.01 -14.03 -2.30
CA TRP A 465 -6.91 -14.77 -1.04
C TRP A 465 -8.21 -14.80 -0.24
N GLN A 466 -9.06 -13.77 -0.32
CA GLN A 466 -10.36 -13.74 0.35
C GLN A 466 -11.23 -14.91 -0.11
N GLN A 467 -11.40 -15.03 -1.43
CA GLN A 467 -12.15 -16.14 -2.03
C GLN A 467 -11.45 -17.47 -1.80
N THR A 468 -10.13 -17.52 -1.97
CA THR A 468 -9.39 -18.79 -1.93
C THR A 468 -9.34 -19.39 -0.53
N PHE A 469 -9.20 -18.58 0.52
CA PHE A 469 -9.05 -19.08 1.90
C PHE A 469 -10.36 -19.10 2.68
N TYR A 470 -11.28 -18.18 2.39
CA TYR A 470 -12.52 -18.02 3.19
C TYR A 470 -13.80 -18.15 2.34
N GLY A 471 -13.72 -17.93 1.03
CA GLY A 471 -14.87 -18.03 0.14
C GLY A 471 -16.04 -17.16 0.59
N ALA A 472 -17.24 -17.74 0.57
CA ALA A 472 -18.46 -17.07 1.00
C ALA A 472 -18.49 -16.65 2.49
N ASN A 473 -17.57 -17.15 3.32
CA ASN A 473 -17.51 -16.81 4.74
C ASN A 473 -16.78 -15.48 5.02
N TYR A 474 -16.04 -14.94 4.05
CA TYR A 474 -15.16 -13.78 4.27
C TYR A 474 -15.89 -12.54 4.83
N ASP A 475 -17.04 -12.18 4.26
CA ASP A 475 -17.74 -10.96 4.66
C ASP A 475 -18.26 -11.04 6.10
N ARG A 476 -18.77 -12.20 6.52
CA ARG A 476 -19.21 -12.44 7.90
C ARG A 476 -18.02 -12.43 8.87
N LEU A 477 -16.91 -13.06 8.48
CA LEU A 477 -15.67 -13.03 9.26
C LEU A 477 -15.17 -11.59 9.46
N LEU A 478 -15.18 -10.77 8.40
CA LEU A 478 -14.81 -9.36 8.47
C LEU A 478 -15.74 -8.54 9.37
N GLN A 479 -17.05 -8.80 9.34
CA GLN A 479 -18.02 -8.15 10.20
C GLN A 479 -17.75 -8.46 11.69
N ILE A 480 -17.57 -9.74 12.02
CA ILE A 480 -17.27 -10.17 13.39
C ILE A 480 -15.93 -9.60 13.85
N LYS A 481 -14.92 -9.57 12.96
CA LYS A 481 -13.63 -8.94 13.24
C LYS A 481 -13.78 -7.47 13.67
N LYS A 482 -14.57 -6.69 12.93
CA LYS A 482 -14.85 -5.27 13.25
C LYS A 482 -15.59 -5.10 14.58
N GLN A 483 -16.41 -6.08 14.98
CA GLN A 483 -17.12 -6.07 16.26
C GLN A 483 -16.19 -6.33 17.46
N TYR A 484 -15.34 -7.36 17.38
CA TYR A 484 -14.53 -7.80 18.52
C TYR A 484 -13.15 -7.13 18.60
N ASP A 485 -12.67 -6.59 17.49
CA ASP A 485 -11.41 -5.86 17.41
C ASP A 485 -11.55 -4.63 16.48
N PRO A 486 -12.35 -3.63 16.87
CA PRO A 486 -12.59 -2.43 16.05
C PRO A 486 -11.32 -1.58 15.85
N THR A 487 -10.33 -1.75 16.71
CA THR A 487 -9.04 -1.04 16.63
C THR A 487 -8.02 -1.73 15.75
N GLY A 488 -8.31 -2.96 15.29
CA GLY A 488 -7.36 -3.77 14.53
C GLY A 488 -6.10 -4.11 15.32
N LEU A 489 -6.22 -4.45 16.61
CA LEU A 489 -5.13 -4.89 17.47
C LEU A 489 -4.54 -6.24 17.03
N PHE A 490 -5.39 -7.19 16.68
CA PHE A 490 -5.00 -8.49 16.13
C PHE A 490 -4.88 -8.38 14.61
N GLN A 491 -3.66 -8.12 14.12
CA GLN A 491 -3.38 -8.01 12.68
C GLN A 491 -2.63 -9.25 12.19
N CYS A 492 -3.08 -9.89 11.12
CA CYS A 492 -2.19 -10.71 10.30
C CYS A 492 -2.33 -10.48 8.81
N TRP A 493 -1.24 -10.81 8.10
CA TRP A 493 -1.13 -10.72 6.65
C TRP A 493 -2.21 -11.60 6.01
N LYS A 494 -3.05 -11.01 5.13
CA LYS A 494 -4.20 -11.69 4.50
C LYS A 494 -5.21 -12.26 5.51
N CYS A 495 -5.38 -11.56 6.62
CA CYS A 495 -6.35 -11.87 7.68
C CYS A 495 -7.28 -10.69 7.97
N SER A 496 -7.85 -10.11 6.91
CA SER A 496 -8.73 -8.92 6.93
C SER A 496 -8.03 -7.56 6.93
N VAL A 497 -7.65 -7.13 5.72
CA VAL A 497 -7.72 -5.74 5.26
C VAL A 497 -8.35 -5.80 3.85
N ASP A 498 -9.35 -4.98 3.55
CA ASP A 498 -10.17 -5.14 2.34
C ASP A 498 -9.42 -4.69 1.07
N ALA A 499 -8.90 -5.65 0.29
CA ALA A 499 -8.28 -5.37 -1.01
C ALA A 499 -9.29 -4.92 -2.09
N ASN A 500 -10.59 -5.04 -1.82
CA ASN A 500 -11.69 -4.58 -2.68
C ASN A 500 -12.30 -3.26 -2.20
N ALA A 501 -11.66 -2.58 -1.24
CA ALA A 501 -12.14 -1.31 -0.71
C ALA A 501 -12.43 -0.35 -1.88
N PRO A 502 -13.67 0.17 -1.98
CA PRO A 502 -14.01 1.04 -3.10
C PRO A 502 -13.19 2.33 -3.01
N MET A 503 -12.90 2.94 -4.17
CA MET A 503 -12.26 4.25 -4.23
C MET A 503 -13.15 5.36 -3.64
N PHE A 504 -14.47 5.15 -3.69
CA PHE A 504 -15.48 6.05 -3.15
C PHE A 504 -16.63 5.27 -2.50
N PRO A 505 -17.01 5.54 -1.23
CA PRO A 505 -16.35 6.49 -0.32
C PRO A 505 -14.90 6.06 -0.03
N ARG A 506 -14.03 7.04 0.20
CA ARG A 506 -12.59 6.82 0.45
C ARG A 506 -12.40 5.86 1.63
N PRO A 507 -11.53 4.83 1.53
CA PRO A 507 -11.23 3.96 2.65
C PRO A 507 -10.35 4.66 3.69
N ALA A 508 -10.48 4.26 4.96
CA ALA A 508 -9.63 4.76 6.03
C ALA A 508 -8.22 4.17 5.90
N PHE A 509 -7.24 5.02 5.62
CA PHE A 509 -5.84 4.62 5.61
C PHE A 509 -5.26 4.75 7.03
N PHE A 510 -4.60 3.70 7.51
CA PHE A 510 -3.97 3.65 8.84
C PHE A 510 -4.96 3.87 10.00
N GLU A 511 -6.20 3.39 9.87
CA GLU A 511 -7.22 3.46 10.92
C GLU A 511 -6.66 3.01 12.28
N GLY A 512 -6.95 3.78 13.32
CA GLY A 512 -6.43 3.55 14.68
C GLY A 512 -5.07 4.17 14.99
N ALA A 513 -4.28 4.59 13.99
CA ALA A 513 -3.03 5.31 14.23
C ALA A 513 -3.29 6.77 14.66
N THR A 514 -2.34 7.37 15.37
CA THR A 514 -2.30 8.81 15.62
C THR A 514 -0.93 9.36 15.23
N LEU A 515 -0.89 10.58 14.69
CA LEU A 515 0.35 11.27 14.37
C LEU A 515 0.27 12.76 14.66
N LYS A 516 1.45 13.37 14.65
CA LYS A 516 1.66 14.82 14.73
C LYS A 516 2.30 15.30 13.43
N PHE A 517 1.54 15.99 12.58
CA PHE A 517 2.02 16.42 11.26
C PHE A 517 3.23 17.37 11.38
N ALA A 518 3.09 18.48 12.12
CA ALA A 518 4.16 19.46 12.29
C ALA A 518 5.40 18.90 13.01
N GLU A 519 5.24 17.93 13.92
CA GLU A 519 6.37 17.26 14.59
C GLU A 519 7.25 16.54 13.57
N ASN A 520 6.64 15.84 12.60
CA ASN A 520 7.40 15.14 11.56
C ASN A 520 8.17 16.08 10.63
N LEU A 521 7.72 17.32 10.47
CA LEU A 521 8.45 18.35 9.72
C LEU A 521 9.58 18.95 10.55
N LEU A 522 9.33 19.27 11.84
CA LEU A 522 10.32 19.90 12.72
C LEU A 522 11.38 18.94 13.30
N PHE A 523 11.03 17.65 13.36
CA PHE A 523 11.85 16.56 13.89
C PHE A 523 11.78 15.38 12.92
N PRO A 524 12.40 15.50 11.72
CA PRO A 524 12.39 14.45 10.73
C PRO A 524 13.08 13.18 11.24
N THR A 525 12.71 12.04 10.66
CA THR A 525 13.29 10.73 11.02
C THR A 525 14.76 10.60 10.65
N GLN A 526 15.22 11.37 9.66
CA GLN A 526 16.64 11.47 9.33
C GLN A 526 17.29 12.48 10.29
N SER A 527 18.47 12.13 10.83
CA SER A 527 19.16 13.01 11.78
C SER A 527 19.55 14.33 11.11
N VAL A 528 19.15 15.44 11.71
CA VAL A 528 19.54 16.80 11.30
C VAL A 528 20.29 17.47 12.44
N ASP A 529 21.34 18.22 12.10
CA ASP A 529 22.06 19.06 13.06
C ASP A 529 21.17 20.25 13.46
N PRO A 530 20.86 20.46 14.75
CA PRO A 530 20.06 21.59 15.22
C PRO A 530 20.61 22.96 14.81
N ASP A 531 21.92 23.10 14.65
CA ASP A 531 22.57 24.37 14.29
C ASP A 531 22.78 24.52 12.77
N ALA A 532 22.42 23.50 11.97
CA ALA A 532 22.42 23.60 10.52
C ALA A 532 21.19 24.39 9.99
N PRO A 533 21.29 25.00 8.80
CA PRO A 533 20.17 25.68 8.15
C PRO A 533 18.97 24.75 7.91
N ALA A 534 17.81 25.17 8.41
CA ALA A 534 16.52 24.59 8.03
C ALA A 534 15.87 25.40 6.89
N VAL A 535 16.03 26.72 6.94
CA VAL A 535 15.42 27.66 5.99
C VAL A 535 16.44 28.70 5.56
N ILE A 536 16.47 28.97 4.26
CA ILE A 536 17.14 30.11 3.63
C ILE A 536 16.02 30.90 2.95
N ALA A 537 15.66 32.06 3.50
CA ALA A 537 14.64 32.93 2.91
C ALA A 537 15.32 34.07 2.15
N VAL A 538 14.90 34.28 0.91
CA VAL A 538 15.52 35.24 0.00
C VAL A 538 14.44 36.07 -0.67
N THR A 539 14.69 37.37 -0.81
CA THR A 539 13.88 38.26 -1.64
C THR A 539 14.74 38.87 -2.74
N GLU A 540 14.18 39.78 -3.52
CA GLU A 540 14.96 40.56 -4.49
C GLU A 540 16.08 41.38 -3.84
N THR A 541 15.99 41.70 -2.54
CA THR A 541 16.95 42.59 -1.85
C THR A 541 17.44 42.08 -0.49
N THR A 542 16.78 41.10 0.14
CA THR A 542 17.10 40.61 1.48
C THR A 542 17.38 39.11 1.52
N ARG A 543 18.16 38.69 2.52
CA ARG A 543 18.61 37.31 2.75
C ARG A 543 18.51 36.99 4.24
N GLU A 544 17.89 35.87 4.61
CA GLU A 544 17.77 35.36 5.98
C GLU A 544 18.15 33.86 5.98
N THR A 545 18.89 33.42 6.99
CA THR A 545 19.11 31.99 7.26
C THR A 545 18.61 31.67 8.66
N VAL A 546 17.83 30.60 8.79
CA VAL A 546 17.26 30.13 10.05
C VAL A 546 17.64 28.68 10.26
N THR A 547 18.28 28.40 11.39
CA THR A 547 18.66 27.05 11.79
C THR A 547 17.46 26.21 12.22
N TRP A 548 17.62 24.89 12.28
CA TRP A 548 16.59 23.99 12.81
C TRP A 548 16.15 24.36 14.23
N LYS A 549 17.10 24.73 15.08
CA LYS A 549 16.85 25.17 16.46
C LYS A 549 16.04 26.47 16.49
N GLU A 550 16.42 27.46 15.70
CA GLU A 550 15.71 28.73 15.62
C GLU A 550 14.30 28.58 15.01
N LEU A 551 14.14 27.73 14.00
CA LEU A 551 12.83 27.43 13.42
C LEU A 551 11.88 26.85 14.46
N ARG A 552 12.35 25.87 15.26
CA ARG A 552 11.57 25.28 16.37
C ARG A 552 11.17 26.33 17.40
N GLU A 553 12.06 27.25 17.73
CA GLU A 553 11.77 28.34 18.68
C GLU A 553 10.77 29.35 18.11
N LYS A 554 10.92 29.77 16.85
CA LYS A 554 9.95 30.63 16.16
C LYS A 554 8.56 29.99 16.11
N VAL A 555 8.47 28.68 15.84
CA VAL A 555 7.21 27.92 15.88
C VAL A 555 6.63 27.88 17.29
N ARG A 556 7.45 27.65 18.32
CA ARG A 556 7.00 27.66 19.72
C ARG A 556 6.39 29.00 20.12
N GLN A 557 7.00 30.10 19.71
CA GLN A 557 6.53 31.46 19.98
C GLN A 557 5.20 31.77 19.26
N CYS A 558 5.11 31.43 17.98
CA CYS A 558 3.85 31.59 17.22
C CYS A 558 2.72 30.72 17.79
N GLN A 559 3.05 29.48 18.18
CA GLN A 559 2.13 28.57 18.86
C GLN A 559 1.62 29.16 20.18
N ALA A 560 2.46 29.87 20.93
CA ALA A 560 2.07 30.52 22.18
C ALA A 560 0.98 31.58 21.96
N GLY A 561 1.13 32.41 20.92
CA GLY A 561 0.12 33.39 20.53
C GLY A 561 -1.20 32.74 20.14
N MET A 562 -1.17 31.67 19.33
CA MET A 562 -2.38 30.94 18.93
C MET A 562 -3.11 30.31 20.11
N LYS A 563 -2.38 29.73 21.07
CA LYS A 563 -2.94 29.20 22.32
C LYS A 563 -3.57 30.31 23.18
N ALA A 564 -2.92 31.47 23.25
CA ALA A 564 -3.45 32.61 24.00
C ALA A 564 -4.77 33.14 23.42
N LEU A 565 -4.94 33.05 22.10
CA LEU A 565 -6.22 33.32 21.42
C LEU A 565 -7.26 32.22 21.62
N GLY A 566 -6.90 31.07 22.19
CA GLY A 566 -7.81 29.95 22.40
C GLY A 566 -8.08 29.10 21.15
N LEU A 567 -7.14 29.05 20.20
CA LEU A 567 -7.27 28.22 18.99
C LEU A 567 -7.58 26.76 19.37
N GLN A 568 -8.64 26.21 18.78
CA GLN A 568 -9.08 24.83 18.98
C GLN A 568 -8.67 23.92 17.82
N LYS A 569 -8.63 22.62 18.08
CA LYS A 569 -8.48 21.60 17.04
C LYS A 569 -9.60 21.75 15.99
N GLY A 570 -9.24 21.76 14.71
CA GLY A 570 -10.17 21.90 13.59
C GLY A 570 -10.52 23.34 13.22
N ASP A 571 -10.02 24.32 13.97
CA ASP A 571 -10.12 25.73 13.58
C ASP A 571 -9.30 26.01 12.31
N ARG A 572 -9.83 26.88 11.45
CA ARG A 572 -9.15 27.26 10.21
C ARG A 572 -8.30 28.50 10.47
N VAL A 573 -7.03 28.41 10.08
CA VAL A 573 -6.06 29.49 10.14
C VAL A 573 -5.69 29.86 8.72
N ALA A 574 -5.96 31.10 8.33
CA ALA A 574 -5.72 31.61 6.99
C ALA A 574 -4.47 32.49 6.94
N GLY A 575 -3.75 32.44 5.83
CA GLY A 575 -2.69 33.38 5.47
C GLY A 575 -3.06 34.19 4.22
N TYR A 576 -2.88 35.50 4.28
CA TYR A 576 -2.77 36.39 3.13
C TYR A 576 -1.32 36.85 3.00
N VAL A 577 -0.46 35.91 2.62
CA VAL A 577 0.99 35.95 2.87
C VAL A 577 1.80 35.49 1.66
N ALA A 578 3.00 36.05 1.52
CA ALA A 578 4.00 35.67 0.54
C ALA A 578 4.91 34.52 1.03
N ASN A 579 5.86 34.10 0.19
CA ASN A 579 6.68 32.92 0.46
C ASN A 579 7.95 33.25 1.28
N HIS A 580 7.80 33.32 2.60
CA HIS A 580 8.90 33.63 3.53
C HIS A 580 8.80 32.83 4.84
N THR A 581 9.84 32.94 5.69
CA THR A 581 10.00 32.20 6.96
C THR A 581 8.76 32.30 7.87
N ASN A 582 8.22 33.50 8.08
CA ASN A 582 7.11 33.68 9.01
C ASN A 582 5.80 33.01 8.54
N ALA A 583 5.55 32.91 7.23
CA ALA A 583 4.41 32.17 6.69
C ALA A 583 4.54 30.66 6.98
N LEU A 584 5.74 30.11 6.81
CA LEU A 584 6.07 28.72 7.18
C LEU A 584 5.88 28.51 8.70
N VAL A 585 6.35 29.43 9.53
CA VAL A 585 6.21 29.37 10.99
C VAL A 585 4.74 29.36 11.41
N ALA A 586 3.91 30.23 10.82
CA ALA A 586 2.47 30.27 11.10
C ALA A 586 1.78 28.95 10.72
N MET A 587 2.10 28.37 9.56
CA MET A 587 1.57 27.07 9.15
C MET A 587 1.97 25.95 10.11
N LEU A 588 3.25 25.86 10.48
CA LEU A 588 3.75 24.84 11.40
C LEU A 588 3.13 24.99 12.80
N ALA A 589 2.96 26.22 13.27
CA ALA A 589 2.30 26.50 14.54
C ALA A 589 0.81 26.11 14.51
N ALA A 590 0.07 26.47 13.46
CA ALA A 590 -1.34 26.11 13.32
C ALA A 590 -1.53 24.58 13.29
N THR A 591 -0.77 23.90 12.42
CA THR A 591 -0.88 22.44 12.25
C THR A 591 -0.37 21.66 13.46
N SER A 592 0.55 22.22 14.27
CA SER A 592 0.99 21.61 15.54
C SER A 592 -0.12 21.54 16.61
N LEU A 593 -1.11 22.43 16.53
CA LEU A 593 -2.27 22.48 17.43
C LEU A 593 -3.51 21.77 16.87
N GLY A 594 -3.38 21.12 15.71
CA GLY A 594 -4.51 20.53 15.00
C GLY A 594 -5.42 21.56 14.32
N GLY A 595 -4.94 22.80 14.13
CA GLY A 595 -5.55 23.78 13.23
C GLY A 595 -5.36 23.37 11.77
N ILE A 596 -6.25 23.86 10.92
CA ILE A 596 -6.28 23.58 9.48
C ILE A 596 -5.76 24.82 8.75
N TRP A 597 -4.63 24.67 8.05
CA TRP A 597 -3.98 25.78 7.37
C TRP A 597 -4.53 26.00 5.96
N THR A 598 -4.65 27.27 5.57
CA THR A 598 -4.87 27.67 4.18
C THR A 598 -4.13 28.96 3.90
N ALA A 599 -3.73 29.20 2.66
CA ALA A 599 -3.06 30.45 2.29
C ALA A 599 -3.49 30.93 0.90
N VAL A 600 -3.51 32.25 0.75
CA VAL A 600 -3.71 32.97 -0.52
C VAL A 600 -2.65 34.07 -0.59
N SER A 601 -2.03 34.27 -1.74
CA SER A 601 -0.92 35.20 -1.93
C SER A 601 -1.39 36.66 -2.07
N PRO A 602 -0.59 37.66 -1.66
CA PRO A 602 -1.04 39.06 -1.54
C PRO A 602 -1.31 39.79 -2.87
N ASP A 603 -0.91 39.19 -3.99
CA ASP A 603 -1.24 39.61 -5.35
C ASP A 603 -2.73 39.35 -5.70
N THR A 604 -3.38 38.44 -4.98
CA THR A 604 -4.79 38.09 -5.22
C THR A 604 -5.74 39.19 -4.76
N GLY A 605 -6.73 39.56 -5.58
CA GLY A 605 -7.73 40.59 -5.23
C GLY A 605 -8.71 40.15 -4.14
N VAL A 606 -9.26 41.12 -3.39
CA VAL A 606 -10.15 40.89 -2.22
C VAL A 606 -11.33 39.97 -2.53
N HIS A 607 -12.01 40.19 -3.66
CA HIS A 607 -13.16 39.37 -4.06
C HIS A 607 -12.79 37.88 -4.17
N ALA A 608 -11.67 37.57 -4.85
CA ALA A 608 -11.21 36.19 -5.02
C ALA A 608 -10.77 35.55 -3.69
N VAL A 609 -10.20 36.33 -2.77
CA VAL A 609 -9.89 35.87 -1.41
C VAL A 609 -11.17 35.54 -0.64
N LEU A 610 -12.17 36.41 -0.68
CA LEU A 610 -13.43 36.23 0.04
C LEU A 610 -14.25 35.05 -0.47
N GLU A 611 -14.24 34.78 -1.78
CA GLU A 611 -14.86 33.58 -2.37
C GLU A 611 -14.28 32.27 -1.81
N ARG A 612 -13.06 32.31 -1.28
CA ARG A 612 -12.38 31.16 -0.64
C ARG A 612 -12.64 31.15 0.87
N LEU A 613 -12.26 32.24 1.54
CA LEU A 613 -12.21 32.29 3.00
C LEU A 613 -13.60 32.29 3.66
N ARG A 614 -14.64 32.85 3.00
CA ARG A 614 -16.01 32.77 3.53
C ARG A 614 -16.55 31.35 3.60
N GLN A 615 -16.11 30.45 2.71
CA GLN A 615 -16.59 29.07 2.70
C GLN A 615 -16.07 28.26 3.89
N ILE A 616 -14.91 28.63 4.43
CA ILE A 616 -14.22 27.86 5.46
C ILE A 616 -14.19 28.55 6.84
N GLU A 617 -14.62 29.81 6.92
CA GLU A 617 -14.79 30.55 8.17
C GLU A 617 -13.55 30.49 9.09
N PRO A 618 -12.42 31.11 8.70
CA PRO A 618 -11.22 31.11 9.53
C PRO A 618 -11.40 31.96 10.79
N VAL A 619 -10.71 31.57 11.86
CA VAL A 619 -10.72 32.28 13.16
C VAL A 619 -9.50 33.18 13.33
N VAL A 620 -8.40 32.89 12.63
CA VAL A 620 -7.19 33.73 12.61
C VAL A 620 -6.76 33.96 11.16
N LEU A 621 -6.37 35.19 10.84
CA LEU A 621 -5.80 35.60 9.55
C LEU A 621 -4.40 36.19 9.78
N PHE A 622 -3.37 35.53 9.27
CA PHE A 622 -2.03 36.12 9.14
C PHE A 622 -1.97 36.92 7.85
N ALA A 623 -1.35 38.10 7.86
CA ALA A 623 -1.24 38.93 6.68
C ALA A 623 0.10 39.68 6.63
N ASP A 624 0.65 39.85 5.44
CA ASP A 624 1.78 40.76 5.25
C ASP A 624 1.31 42.23 5.29
N ASN A 625 2.20 43.14 5.71
CA ASN A 625 1.96 44.58 5.55
C ASN A 625 1.99 45.03 4.07
N ALA A 626 2.86 44.40 3.28
CA ALA A 626 3.08 44.67 1.87
C ALA A 626 3.83 43.50 1.21
N ALA A 627 3.75 43.42 -0.12
CA ALA A 627 4.59 42.54 -0.93
C ALA A 627 5.66 43.35 -1.69
N PHE A 628 6.89 42.85 -1.79
CA PHE A 628 7.94 43.45 -2.63
C PHE A 628 8.12 42.61 -3.89
N TYR A 629 7.73 43.15 -5.05
CA TYR A 629 7.77 42.42 -6.31
C TYR A 629 8.20 43.32 -7.46
N ASN A 630 9.08 42.79 -8.31
CA ASN A 630 9.57 43.47 -9.51
C ASN A 630 10.18 44.86 -9.23
N GLY A 631 10.92 44.96 -8.11
CA GLY A 631 11.56 46.18 -7.63
C GLY A 631 10.63 47.21 -6.98
N ARG A 632 9.38 46.84 -6.66
CA ARG A 632 8.38 47.77 -6.11
C ARG A 632 7.69 47.20 -4.87
N SER A 633 7.38 48.07 -3.92
CA SER A 633 6.57 47.74 -2.75
C SER A 633 5.08 47.93 -3.06
N HIS A 634 4.27 46.94 -2.68
CA HIS A 634 2.83 46.92 -2.87
C HIS A 634 2.15 46.78 -1.50
N PRO A 635 1.74 47.89 -0.85
CA PRO A 635 1.00 47.85 0.41
C PRO A 635 -0.31 47.06 0.26
N VAL A 636 -0.61 46.19 1.23
CA VAL A 636 -1.81 45.34 1.17
C VAL A 636 -2.78 45.55 2.33
N ILE A 637 -2.43 46.36 3.33
CA ILE A 637 -3.30 46.66 4.49
C ILE A 637 -4.72 47.09 4.12
N PRO A 638 -4.96 47.97 3.13
CA PRO A 638 -6.33 48.30 2.73
C PRO A 638 -7.15 47.08 2.28
N LYS A 639 -6.52 46.13 1.59
CA LYS A 639 -7.16 44.86 1.21
C LYS A 639 -7.42 43.99 2.44
N VAL A 640 -6.46 43.94 3.38
CA VAL A 640 -6.58 43.17 4.63
C VAL A 640 -7.74 43.67 5.47
N GLU A 641 -7.93 44.99 5.58
CA GLU A 641 -9.08 45.59 6.29
C GLU A 641 -10.41 45.18 5.66
N GLU A 642 -10.50 45.23 4.33
CA GLU A 642 -11.70 44.83 3.59
C GLU A 642 -11.99 43.32 3.76
N ILE A 643 -10.95 42.48 3.68
CA ILE A 643 -11.06 41.03 3.90
C ILE A 643 -11.54 40.75 5.33
N ALA A 644 -10.88 41.33 6.34
CA ALA A 644 -11.17 41.08 7.75
C ALA A 644 -12.59 41.47 8.14
N THR A 645 -13.07 42.62 7.66
CA THR A 645 -14.44 43.10 7.92
C THR A 645 -15.51 42.18 7.34
N ASN A 646 -15.17 41.41 6.30
CA ASN A 646 -16.07 40.49 5.60
C ASN A 646 -15.98 39.03 6.07
N LEU A 647 -15.23 38.74 7.14
CA LEU A 647 -15.08 37.41 7.74
C LEU A 647 -15.63 37.40 9.18
N PRO A 648 -16.92 37.09 9.39
CA PRO A 648 -17.58 37.25 10.69
C PRO A 648 -17.05 36.30 11.78
N SER A 649 -16.41 35.20 11.41
CA SER A 649 -15.79 34.23 12.32
C SER A 649 -14.43 34.68 12.88
N LEU A 650 -13.87 35.77 12.35
CA LEU A 650 -12.49 36.15 12.60
C LEU A 650 -12.32 36.76 13.99
N GLN A 651 -11.43 36.17 14.79
CA GLN A 651 -11.09 36.58 16.15
C GLN A 651 -9.78 37.38 16.19
N ALA A 652 -8.86 37.13 15.26
CA ALA A 652 -7.62 37.89 15.17
C ALA A 652 -7.11 38.06 13.75
N VAL A 653 -6.48 39.22 13.51
CA VAL A 653 -5.57 39.45 12.38
C VAL A 653 -4.16 39.62 12.93
N VAL A 654 -3.17 38.93 12.38
CA VAL A 654 -1.77 39.04 12.81
C VAL A 654 -0.93 39.54 11.64
N VAL A 655 -0.36 40.73 11.77
CA VAL A 655 0.37 41.41 10.68
C VAL A 655 1.86 41.15 10.79
N PHE A 656 2.46 40.66 9.70
CA PHE A 656 3.91 40.57 9.54
C PHE A 656 4.48 41.87 8.96
N PRO A 657 5.55 42.44 9.57
CA PRO A 657 6.27 43.58 9.00
C PRO A 657 7.23 43.12 7.88
N THR A 658 6.67 42.54 6.83
CA THR A 658 7.41 41.88 5.73
C THR A 658 8.21 42.87 4.87
N VAL A 659 7.66 44.07 4.61
CA VAL A 659 8.39 45.17 3.97
C VAL A 659 8.62 46.29 4.99
N PRO A 660 9.86 46.50 5.48
CA PRO A 660 10.13 47.43 6.58
C PRO A 660 9.78 48.91 6.29
N SER A 661 9.75 49.31 5.01
CA SER A 661 9.43 50.68 4.61
C SER A 661 7.94 51.02 4.67
N VAL A 662 7.07 50.04 4.93
CA VAL A 662 5.62 50.21 5.02
C VAL A 662 5.19 50.05 6.48
N GLU A 663 5.00 51.18 7.17
CA GLU A 663 4.46 51.18 8.53
C GLU A 663 3.00 50.72 8.56
N VAL A 664 2.62 50.05 9.65
CA VAL A 664 1.25 49.58 9.89
C VAL A 664 0.85 49.93 11.31
N ASP A 665 -0.38 50.42 11.46
CA ASP A 665 -1.06 50.50 12.74
C ASP A 665 -2.09 49.35 12.82
N PRO A 666 -1.82 48.26 13.55
CA PRO A 666 -2.78 47.17 13.71
C PRO A 666 -4.14 47.64 14.24
N ALA A 667 -4.20 48.75 14.99
CA ALA A 667 -5.47 49.26 15.53
C ALA A 667 -6.41 49.78 14.44
N SER A 668 -5.94 50.04 13.21
CA SER A 668 -6.78 50.43 12.08
C SER A 668 -7.64 49.27 11.54
N ILE A 669 -7.19 48.03 11.75
CA ILE A 669 -7.81 46.83 11.20
C ILE A 669 -8.95 46.36 12.11
N LYS A 670 -10.19 46.53 11.63
CA LYS A 670 -11.38 46.07 12.34
C LYS A 670 -11.52 44.55 12.21
N VAL A 671 -11.61 43.87 13.35
CA VAL A 671 -11.78 42.41 13.44
C VAL A 671 -13.10 42.10 14.15
N PRO A 672 -14.05 41.36 13.54
CA PRO A 672 -15.41 41.21 14.07
C PRO A 672 -15.52 40.66 15.50
N LEU A 673 -14.72 39.66 15.87
CA LEU A 673 -14.78 39.00 17.18
C LEU A 673 -13.54 39.26 18.06
N GLY A 674 -12.66 40.19 17.67
CA GLY A 674 -11.46 40.48 18.44
C GLY A 674 -10.70 41.68 17.91
N LYS A 675 -9.38 41.53 17.69
CA LYS A 675 -8.51 42.65 17.28
C LYS A 675 -7.34 42.19 16.42
N ALA A 676 -6.67 43.14 15.78
CA ALA A 676 -5.43 42.87 15.10
C ALA A 676 -4.21 43.04 16.02
N TYR A 677 -3.12 42.36 15.69
CA TYR A 677 -1.84 42.36 16.39
C TYR A 677 -0.71 42.58 15.39
N GLU A 678 0.33 43.28 15.80
CA GLU A 678 1.64 43.11 15.18
C GLU A 678 2.21 41.75 15.62
N TYR A 679 2.97 41.08 14.74
CA TYR A 679 3.47 39.74 15.01
C TYR A 679 4.34 39.65 16.29
N ALA A 680 5.15 40.68 16.57
CA ALA A 680 5.96 40.71 17.78
C ALA A 680 5.10 40.65 19.05
N ASP A 681 4.05 41.47 19.12
CA ASP A 681 3.10 41.48 20.25
C ASP A 681 2.30 40.19 20.36
N PHE A 682 1.92 39.60 19.22
CA PHE A 682 1.21 38.33 19.16
C PHE A 682 2.01 37.18 19.80
N THR A 683 3.30 37.09 19.53
CA THR A 683 4.15 35.99 20.02
C THR A 683 4.42 36.03 21.53
N VAL A 684 4.18 37.17 22.18
CA VAL A 684 4.42 37.35 23.63
C VAL A 684 3.13 37.37 24.46
N LEU A 685 1.97 37.11 23.86
CA LEU A 685 0.67 37.04 24.55
C LEU A 685 0.62 36.00 25.68
N SER A 686 1.49 34.98 25.62
CA SER A 686 1.65 33.97 26.66
C SER A 686 3.14 33.66 26.87
N GLN A 687 3.61 33.76 28.12
CA GLN A 687 5.00 33.43 28.44
C GLN A 687 5.18 31.93 28.65
N ASN A 688 5.98 31.32 27.77
CA ASN A 688 6.54 29.95 27.85
C ASN A 688 5.56 28.76 27.90
N PRO A 689 4.72 28.55 26.87
CA PRO A 689 4.30 27.19 26.57
C PRO A 689 5.47 26.42 25.94
N GLU A 690 5.71 25.21 26.44
CA GLU A 690 6.48 24.16 25.76
C GLU A 690 5.92 23.96 24.34
N LEU A 691 6.79 23.66 23.37
CA LEU A 691 6.37 23.31 22.02
C LEU A 691 5.61 21.97 22.08
N LYS A 692 4.29 22.02 21.92
CA LYS A 692 3.42 20.83 21.97
C LYS A 692 2.96 20.44 20.59
N PHE A 693 2.67 19.16 20.41
CA PHE A 693 2.11 18.63 19.18
C PHE A 693 0.91 17.76 19.52
N GLU A 694 -0.25 18.12 18.98
CA GLU A 694 -1.47 17.34 19.16
C GLU A 694 -1.39 16.02 18.39
N GLN A 695 -1.75 14.92 19.07
CA GLN A 695 -1.86 13.59 18.46
C GLN A 695 -3.21 13.47 17.77
N LEU A 696 -3.20 13.31 16.45
CA LEU A 696 -4.39 13.41 15.62
C LEU A 696 -4.56 12.16 14.77
N PRO A 697 -5.81 11.77 14.45
CA PRO A 697 -6.06 10.66 13.52
C PRO A 697 -5.40 10.89 12.16
N PRO A 698 -5.19 9.82 11.36
CA PRO A 698 -4.45 9.91 10.10
C PRO A 698 -5.09 10.86 9.09
N ASP A 699 -6.42 10.89 9.08
CA ASP A 699 -7.24 11.71 8.19
C ASP A 699 -7.57 13.09 8.77
N HIS A 700 -6.94 13.50 9.88
CA HIS A 700 -7.11 14.84 10.41
C HIS A 700 -6.75 15.89 9.34
N PRO A 701 -7.66 16.82 9.00
CA PRO A 701 -7.39 17.87 8.03
C PRO A 701 -6.20 18.74 8.42
N VAL A 702 -5.21 18.84 7.53
CA VAL A 702 -4.05 19.73 7.72
C VAL A 702 -4.10 20.94 6.81
N TYR A 703 -4.62 20.76 5.59
CA TYR A 703 -4.69 21.82 4.59
C TYR A 703 -6.06 21.90 3.92
N ILE A 704 -6.48 23.13 3.61
CA ILE A 704 -7.55 23.39 2.64
C ILE A 704 -6.96 24.18 1.47
N LEU A 705 -6.97 23.57 0.28
CA LEU A 705 -6.52 24.21 -0.96
C LEU A 705 -7.71 24.39 -1.90
N TYR A 706 -7.54 25.27 -2.90
CA TYR A 706 -8.63 25.67 -3.78
C TYR A 706 -8.35 25.28 -5.22
N SER A 707 -9.34 24.67 -5.89
CA SER A 707 -9.34 24.52 -7.35
C SER A 707 -10.47 25.33 -7.98
N SER A 708 -10.21 25.89 -9.16
CA SER A 708 -11.21 26.58 -9.97
C SER A 708 -12.22 25.57 -10.52
N GLY A 709 -13.49 25.70 -10.15
CA GLY A 709 -14.56 24.96 -10.81
C GLY A 709 -14.87 25.56 -12.18
N THR A 710 -15.25 24.74 -13.16
CA THR A 710 -15.78 25.20 -14.46
C THR A 710 -17.13 25.93 -14.31
N THR A 711 -17.81 25.75 -13.17
CA THR A 711 -19.03 26.46 -12.77
C THR A 711 -19.05 26.67 -11.24
N GLY A 712 -19.32 27.91 -10.78
CA GLY A 712 -19.53 28.24 -9.36
C GLY A 712 -18.28 28.59 -8.53
N ALA A 713 -18.48 28.75 -7.21
CA ALA A 713 -17.43 29.11 -6.25
C ALA A 713 -16.28 28.07 -6.19
N PRO A 714 -15.04 28.47 -5.84
CA PRO A 714 -13.89 27.57 -5.80
C PRO A 714 -14.13 26.33 -4.93
N LYS A 715 -13.65 25.17 -5.38
CA LYS A 715 -13.74 23.91 -4.63
C LYS A 715 -12.72 23.94 -3.49
N CYS A 716 -13.17 23.79 -2.25
CA CYS A 716 -12.31 23.74 -1.06
C CYS A 716 -11.90 22.28 -0.79
N ILE A 717 -10.73 21.88 -1.26
CA ILE A 717 -10.23 20.50 -1.17
C ILE A 717 -9.49 20.32 0.15
N VAL A 718 -9.89 19.31 0.93
CA VAL A 718 -9.36 19.03 2.27
C VAL A 718 -8.35 17.89 2.19
N HIS A 719 -7.11 18.15 2.62
CA HIS A 719 -6.03 17.15 2.66
C HIS A 719 -5.74 16.71 4.10
N GLY A 720 -5.59 15.40 4.28
CA GLY A 720 -5.35 14.76 5.58
C GLY A 720 -3.87 14.61 5.91
N ALA A 721 -3.56 14.59 7.22
CA ALA A 721 -2.20 14.57 7.76
C ALA A 721 -1.32 13.44 7.19
N ILE A 722 -1.76 12.18 7.30
CA ILE A 722 -0.93 11.03 6.89
C ILE A 722 -0.78 10.97 5.37
N GLY A 723 -1.86 11.29 4.65
CA GLY A 723 -1.91 11.26 3.19
C GLY A 723 -0.90 12.23 2.60
N THR A 724 -0.88 13.47 3.08
CA THR A 724 0.10 14.47 2.66
C THR A 724 1.52 14.10 3.09
N LEU A 725 1.72 13.73 4.36
CA LEU A 725 3.05 13.49 4.90
C LEU A 725 3.78 12.32 4.21
N LEU A 726 3.13 11.16 4.10
CA LEU A 726 3.77 9.99 3.50
C LEU A 726 3.99 10.18 2.00
N GLN A 727 3.05 10.83 1.33
CA GLN A 727 3.16 11.04 -0.11
C GLN A 727 4.28 12.01 -0.46
N HIS A 728 4.42 13.13 0.26
CA HIS A 728 5.54 14.05 0.07
C HIS A 728 6.88 13.41 0.43
N LYS A 729 6.98 12.66 1.55
CA LYS A 729 8.22 11.94 1.90
C LYS A 729 8.61 10.92 0.83
N LYS A 730 7.64 10.18 0.30
CA LYS A 730 7.84 9.23 -0.81
C LYS A 730 8.39 9.94 -2.04
N GLU A 731 7.77 11.06 -2.43
CA GLU A 731 8.21 11.85 -3.58
C GLU A 731 9.62 12.41 -3.36
N HIS A 732 9.86 13.10 -2.24
CA HIS A 732 11.16 13.68 -1.94
C HIS A 732 12.28 12.64 -1.84
N ILE A 733 12.12 11.61 -1.00
CA ILE A 733 13.23 10.70 -0.67
C ILE A 733 13.46 9.68 -1.79
N ILE A 734 12.38 9.18 -2.42
CA ILE A 734 12.47 8.08 -3.39
C ILE A 734 12.48 8.61 -4.82
N HIS A 735 11.51 9.45 -5.19
CA HIS A 735 11.40 9.94 -6.57
C HIS A 735 12.37 11.08 -6.89
N SER A 736 12.85 11.79 -5.86
CA SER A 736 13.70 12.96 -6.02
C SER A 736 15.09 12.80 -5.40
N SER A 737 15.41 11.68 -4.75
CA SER A 737 16.71 11.49 -4.06
C SER A 737 17.07 12.59 -3.04
N ILE A 738 16.07 13.25 -2.45
CA ILE A 738 16.30 14.30 -1.46
C ILE A 738 16.79 13.69 -0.15
N THR A 739 17.88 14.26 0.34
CA THR A 739 18.56 13.87 1.58
C THR A 739 18.67 15.06 2.55
N PRO A 740 19.13 14.87 3.80
CA PRO A 740 19.37 15.97 4.72
C PRO A 740 20.44 16.98 4.28
N SER A 741 21.31 16.60 3.34
CA SER A 741 22.28 17.55 2.73
C SER A 741 21.69 18.33 1.56
N SER A 742 20.51 17.95 1.06
CA SER A 742 19.88 18.62 -0.07
C SER A 742 19.32 19.98 0.32
N ARG A 743 19.46 20.94 -0.59
CA ARG A 743 18.84 22.26 -0.55
C ARG A 743 17.74 22.31 -1.60
N LEU A 744 16.49 22.33 -1.14
CA LEU A 744 15.29 22.26 -1.96
C LEU A 744 14.71 23.65 -2.18
N PHE A 745 14.65 24.07 -3.43
CA PHE A 745 14.02 25.31 -3.85
C PHE A 745 12.89 25.02 -4.83
N TYR A 746 11.71 25.58 -4.60
CA TYR A 746 10.67 25.66 -5.61
C TYR A 746 10.26 27.11 -5.79
N PHE A 747 10.34 27.66 -7.00
CA PHE A 747 9.80 28.97 -7.32
C PHE A 747 8.27 28.89 -7.34
N THR A 748 7.64 29.38 -6.27
CA THR A 748 6.20 29.16 -6.01
C THR A 748 5.62 30.19 -5.05
N THR A 749 4.29 30.31 -5.03
CA THR A 749 3.53 31.14 -4.09
C THR A 749 2.80 30.27 -3.07
N CYS A 750 2.47 30.84 -1.90
CA CYS A 750 1.73 30.10 -0.86
C CYS A 750 0.31 29.65 -1.28
N THR A 751 -0.24 30.22 -2.35
CA THR A 751 -1.52 29.78 -2.95
C THR A 751 -1.41 28.41 -3.62
N TRP A 752 -0.23 28.10 -4.17
CA TRP A 752 -0.05 26.91 -4.99
C TRP A 752 0.36 25.69 -4.16
N MET A 753 -0.05 24.50 -4.59
CA MET A 753 0.28 23.26 -3.89
C MET A 753 1.79 22.98 -3.87
N MET A 754 2.57 23.53 -4.82
CA MET A 754 4.03 23.38 -4.81
C MET A 754 4.71 24.04 -3.59
N TRP A 755 4.09 25.06 -2.97
CA TRP A 755 4.57 25.57 -1.68
C TRP A 755 4.41 24.52 -0.58
N HIS A 756 3.27 23.82 -0.57
CA HIS A 756 2.98 22.78 0.41
C HIS A 756 3.87 21.54 0.20
N TRP A 757 4.20 21.23 -1.05
CA TRP A 757 5.20 20.23 -1.42
C TRP A 757 6.60 20.65 -0.92
N LEU A 758 7.04 21.87 -1.25
CA LEU A 758 8.31 22.45 -0.80
C LEU A 758 8.48 22.39 0.72
N VAL A 759 7.50 22.88 1.49
CA VAL A 759 7.64 22.93 2.97
C VAL A 759 7.69 21.55 3.62
N SER A 760 7.10 20.53 2.99
CA SER A 760 7.27 19.14 3.42
C SER A 760 8.67 18.58 3.17
N GLY A 761 9.56 19.29 2.46
CA GLY A 761 10.98 18.97 2.36
C GLY A 761 11.66 18.86 3.73
N LEU A 762 11.17 19.61 4.73
CA LEU A 762 11.62 19.50 6.12
C LEU A 762 11.43 18.08 6.69
N ALA A 763 10.34 17.38 6.31
CA ALA A 763 10.10 16.00 6.76
C ALA A 763 11.10 14.99 6.17
N SER A 764 11.82 15.38 5.11
CA SER A 764 12.94 14.65 4.52
C SER A 764 14.29 15.09 5.09
N GLY A 765 14.33 16.13 5.94
CA GLY A 765 15.53 16.72 6.51
C GLY A 765 16.21 17.79 5.65
N ALA A 766 15.62 18.14 4.49
CA ALA A 766 16.22 19.09 3.56
C ALA A 766 16.18 20.53 4.08
N THR A 767 17.16 21.34 3.68
CA THR A 767 17.09 22.80 3.84
C THR A 767 16.15 23.37 2.80
N LEU A 768 15.16 24.17 3.23
CA LEU A 768 14.26 24.87 2.33
C LEU A 768 14.86 26.18 1.85
N VAL A 769 14.70 26.50 0.58
CA VAL A 769 14.91 27.83 0.04
C VAL A 769 13.55 28.45 -0.27
N LEU A 770 13.18 29.50 0.47
CA LEU A 770 11.93 30.23 0.30
C LEU A 770 12.25 31.54 -0.44
N TYR A 771 11.56 31.79 -1.54
CA TYR A 771 11.82 32.96 -2.37
C TYR A 771 10.55 33.80 -2.55
N ASP A 772 10.65 35.09 -2.23
CA ASP A 772 9.61 36.09 -2.45
C ASP A 772 10.12 37.21 -3.38
N GLY A 773 9.69 37.17 -4.64
CA GLY A 773 10.14 38.11 -5.66
C GLY A 773 9.89 37.64 -7.08
N SER A 774 10.30 38.45 -8.06
CA SER A 774 10.27 38.11 -9.48
C SER A 774 11.44 37.20 -9.87
N PRO A 775 11.23 36.14 -10.66
CA PRO A 775 12.31 35.22 -11.06
C PRO A 775 13.31 35.83 -12.06
N PHE A 776 13.08 37.09 -12.48
CA PHE A 776 13.92 37.88 -13.38
C PHE A 776 14.47 39.15 -12.70
N ARG A 777 14.54 39.15 -11.37
CA ARG A 777 15.12 40.23 -10.58
C ARG A 777 16.16 39.68 -9.62
N TYR A 778 17.28 40.39 -9.56
CA TYR A 778 18.34 40.07 -8.62
C TYR A 778 18.82 41.34 -7.92
N VAL A 779 19.63 41.16 -6.88
CA VAL A 779 20.21 42.28 -6.16
C VAL A 779 21.33 42.92 -6.98
N ASP A 780 21.42 44.25 -6.95
CA ASP A 780 22.57 44.96 -7.53
C ASP A 780 23.85 44.66 -6.74
N SER A 781 24.87 44.17 -7.43
CA SER A 781 26.21 43.94 -6.89
C SER A 781 26.87 45.16 -6.24
N ASN A 782 26.55 46.37 -6.70
CA ASN A 782 27.09 47.63 -6.18
C ASN A 782 26.23 48.24 -5.08
N ASN A 783 24.94 47.86 -5.02
CA ASN A 783 24.01 48.36 -4.03
C ASN A 783 23.03 47.26 -3.57
N PRO A 784 23.36 46.54 -2.47
CA PRO A 784 22.60 45.39 -1.99
C PRO A 784 21.14 45.66 -1.60
N THR A 785 20.70 46.92 -1.55
CA THR A 785 19.31 47.30 -1.26
C THR A 785 18.48 47.54 -2.52
N THR A 786 19.06 47.36 -3.72
CA THR A 786 18.40 47.66 -5.00
C THR A 786 18.12 46.38 -5.79
N SER A 787 16.89 46.25 -6.29
CA SER A 787 16.47 45.18 -7.19
C SER A 787 16.62 45.62 -8.64
N VAL A 788 17.34 44.84 -9.45
CA VAL A 788 17.63 45.11 -10.87
C VAL A 788 17.16 43.96 -11.75
N PRO A 789 16.73 44.23 -13.01
CA PRO A 789 16.38 43.16 -13.94
C PRO A 789 17.59 42.28 -14.24
N ASP A 790 17.42 40.97 -14.17
CA ASP A 790 18.45 39.99 -14.48
C ASP A 790 17.82 38.65 -14.88
N ASP A 791 18.02 38.23 -16.13
CA ASP A 791 17.53 36.95 -16.64
C ASP A 791 18.26 35.75 -16.01
N LEU A 792 19.42 35.98 -15.36
CA LEU A 792 20.19 34.98 -14.64
C LEU A 792 19.87 34.93 -13.13
N ALA A 793 18.85 35.65 -12.65
CA ALA A 793 18.56 35.75 -11.22
C ALA A 793 18.45 34.41 -10.49
N MET A 794 17.70 33.44 -11.03
CA MET A 794 17.59 32.11 -10.40
C MET A 794 18.89 31.31 -10.48
N HIS A 795 19.65 31.42 -11.57
CA HIS A 795 20.96 30.79 -11.71
C HIS A 795 21.93 31.30 -10.65
N ARG A 796 21.93 32.62 -10.40
CA ARG A 796 22.74 33.23 -9.34
C ARG A 796 22.34 32.74 -7.96
N LEU A 797 21.04 32.60 -7.68
CA LEU A 797 20.58 32.01 -6.42
C LEU A 797 21.01 30.54 -6.25
N ILE A 798 20.96 29.77 -7.33
CA ILE A 798 21.43 28.37 -7.32
C ILE A 798 22.91 28.31 -6.95
N GLU A 799 23.75 29.16 -7.54
CA GLU A 799 25.17 29.26 -7.23
C GLU A 799 25.43 29.78 -5.80
N GLU A 800 24.77 30.88 -5.42
CA GLU A 800 24.93 31.57 -4.12
C GLU A 800 24.63 30.64 -2.93
N TYR A 801 23.57 29.84 -3.04
CA TYR A 801 23.11 28.98 -1.95
C TYR A 801 23.40 27.50 -2.15
N GLY A 802 24.09 27.12 -3.23
CA GLY A 802 24.37 25.72 -3.55
C GLY A 802 23.10 24.88 -3.65
N ILE A 803 22.09 25.39 -4.36
CA ILE A 803 20.79 24.72 -4.49
C ILE A 803 20.97 23.42 -5.27
N THR A 804 20.50 22.32 -4.67
CA THR A 804 20.62 20.97 -5.26
C THR A 804 19.40 20.61 -6.10
N HIS A 805 18.22 21.05 -5.69
CA HIS A 805 16.96 20.69 -6.32
C HIS A 805 16.18 21.97 -6.61
N PHE A 806 15.98 22.28 -7.89
CA PHE A 806 15.31 23.50 -8.34
C PHE A 806 13.99 23.19 -9.05
N GLY A 807 12.89 23.57 -8.44
CA GLY A 807 11.55 23.48 -9.02
C GLY A 807 11.08 24.79 -9.62
N THR A 808 10.48 24.74 -10.81
CA THR A 808 9.97 25.90 -11.53
C THR A 808 8.78 25.51 -12.43
N SER A 809 8.33 26.44 -13.27
CA SER A 809 7.30 26.22 -14.28
C SER A 809 7.91 26.00 -15.66
N ALA A 810 7.20 25.28 -16.53
CA ALA A 810 7.62 25.14 -17.92
C ALA A 810 7.69 26.51 -18.63
N LYS A 811 6.76 27.43 -18.32
CA LYS A 811 6.78 28.79 -18.88
C LYS A 811 8.06 29.55 -18.56
N TYR A 812 8.57 29.44 -17.33
CA TYR A 812 9.84 30.08 -16.97
C TYR A 812 10.99 29.56 -17.84
N LEU A 813 11.10 28.24 -17.99
CA LEU A 813 12.15 27.61 -18.80
C LEU A 813 12.02 27.98 -20.29
N SER A 814 10.81 28.02 -20.84
CA SER A 814 10.58 28.44 -22.23
C SER A 814 10.92 29.93 -22.47
N VAL A 815 10.73 30.80 -21.47
CA VAL A 815 11.19 32.20 -21.57
C VAL A 815 12.71 32.29 -21.62
N LEU A 816 13.42 31.46 -20.82
CA LEU A 816 14.88 31.40 -20.89
C LEU A 816 15.37 30.87 -22.25
N GLU A 817 14.69 29.84 -22.79
CA GLU A 817 14.94 29.31 -24.15
C GLU A 817 14.75 30.39 -25.22
N GLN A 818 13.62 31.10 -25.22
CA GLN A 818 13.33 32.18 -26.17
C GLN A 818 14.38 33.30 -26.13
N LYS A 819 14.89 33.61 -24.93
CA LYS A 819 15.95 34.61 -24.74
C LYS A 819 17.35 34.05 -24.96
N SER A 820 17.49 32.75 -25.25
CA SER A 820 18.78 32.06 -25.40
C SER A 820 19.71 32.31 -24.20
N VAL A 821 19.17 32.25 -22.99
CA VAL A 821 19.96 32.50 -21.76
C VAL A 821 21.00 31.41 -21.59
N ASP A 822 22.27 31.80 -21.47
CA ASP A 822 23.41 30.93 -21.25
C ASP A 822 24.12 31.31 -19.93
N PRO A 823 23.94 30.53 -18.85
CA PRO A 823 24.58 30.81 -17.56
C PRO A 823 26.09 30.56 -17.59
N GLU A 824 26.61 29.66 -18.44
CA GLU A 824 28.04 29.39 -18.54
C GLU A 824 28.79 30.60 -19.12
N ALA A 825 28.21 31.26 -20.13
CA ALA A 825 28.72 32.52 -20.69
C ALA A 825 28.83 33.64 -19.63
N ALA A 826 28.02 33.57 -18.57
CA ALA A 826 28.05 34.51 -17.44
C ALA A 826 28.92 34.03 -16.26
N GLY A 827 29.65 32.91 -16.43
CA GLY A 827 30.55 32.36 -15.42
C GLY A 827 29.87 31.55 -14.32
N LEU A 828 28.60 31.18 -14.48
CA LEU A 828 27.85 30.36 -13.52
C LEU A 828 27.96 28.87 -13.92
N GLN A 829 28.39 28.03 -12.98
CA GLN A 829 28.74 26.63 -13.26
C GLN A 829 27.72 25.65 -12.67
N LEU A 830 26.92 26.10 -11.69
CA LEU A 830 25.78 25.38 -11.11
C LEU A 830 26.14 23.98 -10.58
N ARG A 831 27.35 23.81 -10.06
CA ARG A 831 27.97 22.49 -9.79
C ARG A 831 27.25 21.65 -8.74
N ASN A 832 26.47 22.29 -7.87
CA ASN A 832 25.71 21.61 -6.82
C ASN A 832 24.32 21.17 -7.30
N LEU A 833 23.88 21.62 -8.48
CA LEU A 833 22.56 21.30 -9.00
C LEU A 833 22.50 19.83 -9.42
N GLU A 834 21.54 19.09 -8.86
CA GLU A 834 21.32 17.67 -9.10
C GLU A 834 20.03 17.42 -9.89
N ALA A 835 19.01 18.25 -9.71
CA ALA A 835 17.73 18.10 -10.39
C ALA A 835 17.01 19.42 -10.66
N ILE A 836 16.28 19.46 -11.79
CA ILE A 836 15.29 20.49 -12.10
C ILE A 836 13.92 19.84 -12.21
N TYR A 837 12.92 20.42 -11.56
CA TYR A 837 11.53 19.99 -11.64
C TYR A 837 10.65 21.02 -12.34
N SER A 838 9.87 20.58 -13.31
CA SER A 838 8.96 21.44 -14.08
C SER A 838 7.51 20.97 -13.96
N THR A 839 6.60 21.89 -13.66
CA THR A 839 5.16 21.61 -13.60
C THR A 839 4.32 22.82 -13.99
N GLY A 840 2.98 22.67 -13.95
CA GLY A 840 2.01 23.71 -14.31
C GLY A 840 1.47 23.56 -15.73
N SER A 841 2.33 23.17 -16.68
CA SER A 841 1.98 22.82 -18.07
C SER A 841 2.94 21.76 -18.61
N PRO A 842 2.60 21.05 -19.70
CA PRO A 842 3.55 20.17 -20.38
C PRO A 842 4.83 20.92 -20.75
N LEU A 843 5.99 20.31 -20.50
CA LEU A 843 7.29 20.84 -20.92
C LEU A 843 7.54 20.44 -22.38
N ALA A 844 7.80 21.42 -23.24
CA ALA A 844 8.00 21.17 -24.67
C ALA A 844 9.31 20.41 -24.92
N PRO A 845 9.36 19.52 -25.95
CA PRO A 845 10.59 18.83 -26.35
C PRO A 845 11.79 19.78 -26.55
N SER A 846 11.60 20.90 -27.25
CA SER A 846 12.66 21.89 -27.46
C SER A 846 13.20 22.46 -26.14
N THR A 847 12.32 22.72 -25.16
CA THR A 847 12.72 23.19 -23.84
C THR A 847 13.48 22.13 -23.04
N PHE A 848 13.17 20.83 -23.20
CA PHE A 848 14.02 19.75 -22.64
C PHE A 848 15.44 19.85 -23.20
N SER A 849 15.56 19.96 -24.52
CA SER A 849 16.84 20.09 -25.21
C SER A 849 17.59 21.35 -24.78
N TYR A 850 16.90 22.49 -24.64
CA TYR A 850 17.47 23.73 -24.13
C TYR A 850 18.05 23.54 -22.73
N VAL A 851 17.31 22.92 -21.79
CA VAL A 851 17.80 22.72 -20.42
C VAL A 851 19.10 21.92 -20.42
N TYR A 852 19.23 20.85 -21.21
CA TYR A 852 20.48 20.08 -21.28
C TYR A 852 21.63 20.80 -22.01
N SER A 853 21.33 21.88 -22.76
CA SER A 853 22.35 22.76 -23.34
C SER A 853 22.79 23.91 -22.42
N ALA A 854 21.88 24.41 -21.57
CA ALA A 854 22.10 25.59 -20.75
C ALA A 854 22.40 25.28 -19.27
N PHE A 855 22.02 24.11 -18.77
CA PHE A 855 22.28 23.65 -17.41
C PHE A 855 23.23 22.44 -17.42
N PRO A 856 23.83 22.05 -16.27
CA PRO A 856 24.73 20.91 -16.23
C PRO A 856 24.05 19.65 -16.78
N SER A 857 24.70 18.98 -17.73
CA SER A 857 24.12 17.82 -18.44
C SER A 857 23.91 16.58 -17.56
N THR A 858 24.42 16.60 -16.32
CA THR A 858 24.30 15.52 -15.33
C THR A 858 23.02 15.59 -14.50
N ILE A 859 22.24 16.67 -14.59
CA ILE A 859 21.04 16.83 -13.76
C ILE A 859 19.92 15.88 -14.20
N ASN A 860 19.05 15.51 -13.26
CA ASN A 860 17.76 14.92 -13.57
C ASN A 860 16.74 16.02 -13.88
N LEU A 861 16.33 16.16 -15.14
CA LEU A 861 15.19 17.01 -15.52
C LEU A 861 13.87 16.22 -15.39
N GLY A 862 13.13 16.48 -14.32
CA GLY A 862 11.84 15.87 -14.05
C GLY A 862 10.68 16.76 -14.47
N SER A 863 9.99 16.43 -15.57
CA SER A 863 8.63 16.91 -15.80
C SER A 863 7.69 16.14 -14.87
N ILE A 864 6.83 16.83 -14.11
CA ILE A 864 5.99 16.21 -13.08
C ILE A 864 4.51 16.60 -13.25
N THR A 865 3.61 15.66 -12.99
CA THR A 865 2.17 15.87 -13.11
C THR A 865 1.40 15.36 -11.91
N GLY A 866 0.33 16.08 -11.58
CA GLY A 866 -0.52 15.92 -10.42
C GLY A 866 -1.19 17.24 -10.15
N GLY A 867 -1.33 17.63 -8.88
CA GLY A 867 -1.76 18.99 -8.56
C GLY A 867 -2.56 19.11 -7.29
N THR A 868 -3.30 20.21 -7.20
CA THR A 868 -4.04 20.62 -6.00
C THR A 868 -4.99 19.52 -5.52
N ASP A 869 -5.60 18.78 -6.44
CA ASP A 869 -6.58 17.75 -6.17
C ASP A 869 -6.06 16.61 -5.30
N ILE A 870 -4.76 16.31 -5.35
CA ILE A 870 -4.14 15.21 -4.58
C ILE A 870 -2.97 15.67 -3.72
N ILE A 871 -2.62 16.96 -3.77
CA ILE A 871 -1.43 17.56 -3.15
C ILE A 871 -0.18 16.69 -3.36
N SER A 872 0.02 16.21 -4.59
CA SER A 872 0.97 15.14 -4.92
C SER A 872 1.16 14.99 -6.44
N LEU A 873 2.01 14.05 -6.84
CA LEU A 873 2.32 13.64 -8.21
C LEU A 873 1.72 12.28 -8.57
N PHE A 874 0.98 12.22 -9.68
CA PHE A 874 0.62 10.99 -10.38
C PHE A 874 1.76 10.49 -11.26
N GLY A 875 2.42 11.40 -11.99
CA GLY A 875 3.63 11.12 -12.75
C GLY A 875 4.79 11.87 -12.12
N ALA A 876 5.87 11.15 -11.83
CA ALA A 876 6.93 11.58 -10.93
C ALA A 876 8.32 11.46 -11.60
N PRO A 877 9.33 12.20 -11.10
CA PRO A 877 10.70 11.98 -11.52
C PRO A 877 11.18 10.62 -11.01
N ASN A 878 12.23 10.09 -11.63
CA ASN A 878 12.86 8.88 -11.18
C ASN A 878 14.36 8.89 -11.54
N PRO A 879 15.25 9.05 -10.55
CA PRO A 879 16.70 9.17 -10.77
C PRO A 879 17.34 7.85 -11.21
N LEU A 880 16.61 6.74 -11.19
CA LEU A 880 17.11 5.41 -11.56
C LEU A 880 16.86 5.05 -13.02
N ILE A 881 16.11 5.86 -13.77
CA ILE A 881 15.80 5.61 -15.18
C ILE A 881 16.14 6.84 -16.04
N PRO A 882 16.36 6.67 -17.35
CA PRO A 882 16.67 7.79 -18.23
C PRO A 882 15.55 8.83 -18.28
N VAL A 883 15.92 10.06 -18.67
CA VAL A 883 14.96 11.09 -19.09
C VAL A 883 14.79 10.98 -20.59
N TYR A 884 13.55 10.94 -21.06
CA TYR A 884 13.19 10.97 -22.47
C TYR A 884 12.52 12.30 -22.79
N GLU A 885 12.89 12.90 -23.91
CA GLU A 885 12.38 14.20 -24.35
C GLU A 885 10.86 14.18 -24.46
N GLY A 886 10.19 15.13 -23.79
CA GLY A 886 8.72 15.23 -23.78
C GLY A 886 8.01 14.25 -22.83
N GLU A 887 8.73 13.38 -22.11
CA GLU A 887 8.15 12.37 -21.23
C GLU A 887 8.27 12.75 -19.74
N ILE A 888 7.21 12.46 -19.00
CA ILE A 888 7.30 12.26 -17.55
C ILE A 888 7.80 10.85 -17.31
N GLN A 889 8.87 10.69 -16.54
CA GLN A 889 9.67 9.47 -16.49
C GLN A 889 8.91 8.22 -16.04
N ALA A 890 8.10 8.32 -14.97
CA ALA A 890 7.40 7.16 -14.43
C ALA A 890 6.11 7.53 -13.69
N ALA A 891 5.25 6.52 -13.49
CA ALA A 891 4.17 6.60 -12.52
C ALA A 891 4.72 6.78 -11.10
N GLY A 892 4.05 7.61 -10.30
CA GLY A 892 4.33 7.77 -8.88
C GLY A 892 4.10 6.46 -8.14
N LEU A 893 5.01 6.08 -7.24
CA LEU A 893 4.87 4.86 -6.45
C LEU A 893 3.57 4.90 -5.63
N GLY A 894 2.81 3.80 -5.63
CA GLY A 894 1.49 3.72 -4.98
C GLY A 894 0.35 4.39 -5.77
N MET A 895 0.62 4.94 -6.96
CA MET A 895 -0.39 5.52 -7.84
C MET A 895 -0.67 4.56 -9.01
N ALA A 896 -1.79 3.84 -8.95
CA ALA A 896 -2.17 2.84 -9.97
C ALA A 896 -2.80 3.51 -11.20
N ILE A 897 -2.01 4.34 -11.88
CA ILE A 897 -2.48 5.13 -13.03
C ILE A 897 -2.57 4.32 -14.32
N ALA A 898 -3.55 4.67 -15.16
CA ALA A 898 -3.79 4.07 -16.47
C ALA A 898 -4.37 5.11 -17.45
N ALA A 899 -4.34 4.79 -18.74
CA ALA A 899 -5.01 5.57 -19.79
C ALA A 899 -6.27 4.83 -20.25
N PHE A 900 -7.45 5.44 -20.08
CA PHE A 900 -8.73 4.87 -20.49
C PHE A 900 -9.28 5.56 -21.73
N ASP A 901 -9.83 4.78 -22.67
CA ASP A 901 -10.53 5.35 -23.81
C ASP A 901 -11.91 5.91 -23.42
N TYR A 902 -12.65 6.45 -24.39
CA TYR A 902 -13.98 7.03 -24.13
C TYR A 902 -15.04 6.00 -23.73
N THR A 903 -14.80 4.71 -23.97
CA THR A 903 -15.68 3.60 -23.57
C THR A 903 -15.36 3.08 -22.16
N GLY A 904 -14.25 3.53 -21.57
CA GLY A 904 -13.74 3.03 -20.29
C GLY A 904 -12.85 1.79 -20.43
N ALA A 905 -12.37 1.47 -21.63
CA ALA A 905 -11.41 0.41 -21.83
C ALA A 905 -9.99 0.90 -21.49
N ASP A 906 -9.22 0.05 -20.81
CA ASP A 906 -7.81 0.30 -20.53
C ASP A 906 -6.98 0.16 -21.81
N ILE A 907 -6.39 1.27 -22.26
CA ILE A 907 -5.55 1.35 -23.45
C ILE A 907 -4.10 1.68 -23.10
N THR A 908 -3.70 1.53 -21.84
CA THR A 908 -2.35 1.87 -21.35
C THR A 908 -1.23 1.22 -22.16
N SER A 909 -1.41 -0.03 -22.59
CA SER A 909 -0.38 -0.77 -23.33
C SER A 909 -0.34 -0.49 -24.84
N THR A 910 -1.31 0.25 -25.39
CA THR A 910 -1.42 0.41 -26.85
C THR A 910 -0.59 1.58 -27.38
N GLY A 911 -0.24 2.54 -26.52
CA GLY A 911 0.37 3.80 -26.93
C GLY A 911 -0.63 4.85 -27.43
N GLU A 912 -1.92 4.50 -27.48
CA GLU A 912 -2.99 5.41 -27.88
C GLU A 912 -3.34 6.40 -26.76
N PRO A 913 -3.84 7.60 -27.11
CA PRO A 913 -4.17 8.62 -26.12
C PRO A 913 -5.51 8.37 -25.43
N GLY A 914 -5.53 8.54 -24.11
CA GLY A 914 -6.67 8.27 -23.23
C GLY A 914 -6.76 9.23 -22.04
N ASP A 915 -7.88 9.14 -21.33
CA ASP A 915 -8.11 9.84 -20.06
C ASP A 915 -7.25 9.22 -18.95
N LEU A 916 -6.49 10.04 -18.20
CA LEU A 916 -5.74 9.62 -17.03
C LEU A 916 -6.70 9.24 -15.90
N VAL A 917 -6.63 7.98 -15.49
CA VAL A 917 -7.37 7.42 -14.36
C VAL A 917 -6.43 6.83 -13.31
N CYS A 918 -6.89 6.74 -12.06
CA CYS A 918 -6.24 5.93 -11.03
C CYS A 918 -7.19 4.82 -10.58
N THR A 919 -6.74 3.56 -10.67
CA THR A 919 -7.61 2.38 -10.61
C THR A 919 -7.73 1.75 -9.22
N LYS A 920 -6.91 2.20 -8.24
CA LYS A 920 -6.92 1.70 -6.86
C LYS A 920 -6.87 2.86 -5.84
N PRO A 921 -7.49 2.71 -4.65
CA PRO A 921 -7.37 3.69 -3.57
C PRO A 921 -5.91 4.09 -3.30
N PHE A 922 -5.67 5.37 -3.08
CA PHE A 922 -4.34 5.93 -2.85
C PHE A 922 -4.34 6.90 -1.65
N ILE A 923 -3.21 6.97 -0.94
CA ILE A 923 -3.18 7.54 0.42
C ILE A 923 -3.45 9.04 0.50
N CYS A 924 -3.01 9.80 -0.51
CA CYS A 924 -3.17 11.26 -0.58
C CYS A 924 -4.51 11.71 -1.19
N GLN A 925 -5.43 10.76 -1.43
CA GLN A 925 -6.80 11.07 -1.83
C GLN A 925 -7.40 12.08 -0.83
N PRO A 926 -8.07 13.16 -1.31
CA PRO A 926 -8.73 14.13 -0.44
C PRO A 926 -9.62 13.47 0.61
N VAL A 927 -9.59 13.99 1.82
CA VAL A 927 -10.45 13.51 2.90
C VAL A 927 -11.90 13.93 2.63
N ALA A 928 -12.08 15.15 2.11
CA ALA A 928 -13.38 15.68 1.70
C ALA A 928 -13.20 16.91 0.81
N PHE A 929 -14.30 17.39 0.24
CA PHE A 929 -14.45 18.82 -0.03
C PHE A 929 -15.18 19.48 1.14
N TRP A 930 -14.81 20.72 1.48
CA TRP A 930 -15.41 21.47 2.58
C TRP A 930 -16.85 21.91 2.26
N GLY A 931 -17.70 21.98 3.30
CA GLY A 931 -19.09 22.45 3.23
C GLY A 931 -20.14 21.34 3.02
N GLY A 932 -21.42 21.68 3.23
CA GLY A 932 -22.53 20.70 3.23
C GLY A 932 -22.76 19.94 1.92
N GLU A 933 -22.45 20.56 0.78
CA GLU A 933 -22.50 19.93 -0.56
C GLU A 933 -21.15 19.31 -0.98
N GLY A 934 -20.17 19.30 -0.08
CA GLY A 934 -18.79 18.89 -0.37
C GLY A 934 -18.69 17.47 -0.90
N ALA A 935 -19.33 16.50 -0.24
CA ALA A 935 -19.29 15.09 -0.66
C ALA A 935 -19.84 14.88 -2.08
N LYS A 936 -20.94 15.54 -2.43
CA LYS A 936 -21.55 15.45 -3.76
C LYS A 936 -20.66 16.07 -4.85
N LYS A 937 -20.12 17.27 -4.58
CA LYS A 937 -19.16 17.92 -5.49
C LYS A 937 -17.88 17.10 -5.66
N TYR A 938 -17.44 16.43 -4.60
CA TYR A 938 -16.28 15.57 -4.63
C TYR A 938 -16.54 14.35 -5.52
N GLN A 939 -17.68 13.67 -5.31
CA GLN A 939 -18.12 12.56 -6.15
C GLN A 939 -18.17 12.95 -7.63
N SER A 940 -18.89 14.02 -7.95
CA SER A 940 -19.11 14.44 -9.33
C SER A 940 -17.85 14.96 -10.03
N SER A 941 -16.83 15.34 -9.27
CA SER A 941 -15.58 15.84 -9.85
C SER A 941 -14.68 14.71 -10.37
N TYR A 942 -14.72 13.52 -9.76
CA TYR A 942 -13.72 12.48 -10.05
C TYR A 942 -14.28 11.07 -10.27
N PHE A 943 -15.53 10.78 -9.90
CA PHE A 943 -16.02 9.40 -9.79
C PHE A 943 -17.22 9.07 -10.70
N ASP A 944 -17.81 10.06 -11.35
CA ASP A 944 -19.02 9.87 -12.18
C ASP A 944 -18.73 9.34 -13.60
N LYS A 945 -17.48 9.42 -14.06
CA LYS A 945 -17.14 9.13 -15.48
C LYS A 945 -16.87 7.66 -15.76
N PHE A 946 -16.13 6.98 -14.90
CA PHE A 946 -15.65 5.62 -15.16
C PHE A 946 -15.91 4.68 -13.99
N THR A 947 -16.20 3.43 -14.30
CA THR A 947 -16.33 2.34 -13.33
C THR A 947 -15.46 1.15 -13.75
N ASN A 948 -14.97 0.38 -12.78
CA ASN A 948 -14.28 -0.87 -13.06
C ASN A 948 -15.26 -1.98 -13.46
N LYS A 949 -14.74 -3.18 -13.78
CA LYS A 949 -15.55 -4.35 -14.17
C LYS A 949 -16.56 -4.80 -13.10
N ALA A 950 -16.31 -4.45 -11.83
CA ALA A 950 -17.21 -4.73 -10.71
C ALA A 950 -18.24 -3.61 -10.47
N GLY A 951 -18.29 -2.59 -11.33
CA GLY A 951 -19.19 -1.45 -11.20
C GLY A 951 -18.77 -0.41 -10.15
N GLN A 952 -17.56 -0.52 -9.58
CA GLN A 952 -17.05 0.44 -8.61
C GLN A 952 -16.46 1.66 -9.31
N GLN A 953 -16.64 2.85 -8.75
CA GLN A 953 -16.14 4.09 -9.32
C GLN A 953 -14.60 4.13 -9.38
N ILE A 954 -14.08 4.69 -10.47
CA ILE A 954 -12.65 4.91 -10.72
C ILE A 954 -12.37 6.41 -10.62
N TRP A 955 -11.20 6.77 -10.09
CA TRP A 955 -10.75 8.16 -10.09
C TRP A 955 -10.42 8.60 -11.52
N HIS A 956 -11.16 9.58 -12.04
CA HIS A 956 -10.88 10.29 -13.29
C HIS A 956 -10.21 11.63 -12.98
N HIS A 957 -8.96 11.82 -13.40
CA HIS A 957 -8.22 13.04 -13.04
C HIS A 957 -8.58 14.26 -13.90
N GLY A 958 -9.07 14.03 -15.12
CA GLY A 958 -9.39 15.10 -16.08
C GLY A 958 -8.23 15.54 -16.97
N ASP A 959 -7.13 14.78 -16.99
CA ASP A 959 -6.02 14.97 -17.95
C ASP A 959 -6.05 13.91 -19.05
N PHE A 960 -5.57 14.30 -20.24
CA PHE A 960 -5.46 13.43 -21.40
C PHE A 960 -3.98 13.11 -21.63
N ILE A 961 -3.67 11.82 -21.70
CA ILE A 961 -2.30 11.31 -21.70
C ILE A 961 -2.15 10.17 -22.70
N ARG A 962 -0.90 9.82 -23.00
CA ARG A 962 -0.57 8.48 -23.54
C ARG A 962 0.67 7.94 -22.84
N PHE A 963 0.75 6.63 -22.73
CA PHE A 963 1.96 5.96 -22.27
C PHE A 963 2.83 5.56 -23.46
N ASN A 964 4.13 5.68 -23.33
CA ASN A 964 5.06 5.10 -24.28
C ASN A 964 5.20 3.59 -24.00
N PRO A 965 4.83 2.68 -24.92
CA PRO A 965 4.88 1.24 -24.69
C PRO A 965 6.29 0.67 -24.47
N HIS A 966 7.33 1.41 -24.86
CA HIS A 966 8.73 0.99 -24.73
C HIS A 966 9.39 1.50 -23.45
N THR A 967 9.20 2.78 -23.13
CA THR A 967 9.84 3.41 -21.97
C THR A 967 8.98 3.34 -20.71
N GLY A 968 7.65 3.20 -20.88
CA GLY A 968 6.67 3.35 -19.79
C GLY A 968 6.44 4.82 -19.37
N GLY A 969 7.11 5.78 -20.03
CA GLY A 969 6.96 7.21 -19.78
C GLY A 969 5.60 7.75 -20.19
N ILE A 970 5.22 8.90 -19.64
CA ILE A 970 3.89 9.51 -19.81
C ILE A 970 4.02 10.78 -20.63
N TRP A 971 3.25 10.89 -21.70
CA TRP A 971 3.10 12.11 -22.48
C TRP A 971 1.84 12.84 -22.02
N MET A 972 1.99 14.08 -21.57
CA MET A 972 0.86 14.95 -21.21
C MET A 972 0.35 15.67 -22.47
N LEU A 973 -0.86 15.36 -22.90
CA LEU A 973 -1.46 15.93 -24.12
C LEU A 973 -2.37 17.14 -23.81
N GLY A 974 -2.72 17.33 -22.53
CA GLY A 974 -3.49 18.47 -22.06
C GLY A 974 -4.66 18.03 -21.18
N ARG A 975 -5.63 18.93 -21.01
CA ARG A 975 -6.84 18.66 -20.23
C ARG A 975 -7.88 17.91 -21.06
N SER A 976 -8.54 16.92 -20.47
CA SER A 976 -9.57 16.12 -21.15
C SER A 976 -10.79 16.93 -21.62
N ASP A 977 -11.10 18.02 -20.93
CA ASP A 977 -12.17 18.97 -21.27
C ASP A 977 -11.77 20.00 -22.35
N GLY A 978 -10.46 20.18 -22.59
CA GLY A 978 -9.88 21.04 -23.63
C GLY A 978 -9.44 20.31 -24.89
N ILE A 979 -9.77 19.01 -25.04
CA ILE A 979 -9.42 18.20 -26.22
C ILE A 979 -10.21 18.62 -27.44
N LEU A 980 -9.49 18.88 -28.54
CA LEU A 980 -10.03 19.22 -29.84
C LEU A 980 -10.49 17.95 -30.55
N LYS A 981 -11.65 17.99 -31.19
CA LYS A 981 -12.32 16.87 -31.86
C LYS A 981 -12.75 17.16 -33.31
N PRO A 982 -11.92 17.77 -34.17
CA PRO A 982 -12.30 17.94 -35.57
C PRO A 982 -12.36 16.59 -36.28
N ALA A 983 -13.45 16.35 -37.00
CA ALA A 983 -13.72 15.18 -37.84
C ALA A 983 -13.63 13.84 -37.07
N GLY A 984 -13.95 13.86 -35.78
CA GLY A 984 -13.90 12.69 -34.89
C GLY A 984 -12.51 12.31 -34.39
N VAL A 985 -11.46 13.06 -34.73
CA VAL A 985 -10.09 12.84 -34.24
C VAL A 985 -9.86 13.65 -32.98
N ARG A 986 -9.54 12.98 -31.86
CA ARG A 986 -9.22 13.62 -30.58
C ARG A 986 -7.72 13.88 -30.48
N PHE A 987 -7.32 15.13 -30.30
CA PHE A 987 -5.92 15.48 -30.05
C PHE A 987 -5.78 16.67 -29.09
N GLY A 988 -4.59 16.81 -28.52
CA GLY A 988 -4.30 17.82 -27.50
C GLY A 988 -3.84 19.14 -28.09
N SER A 989 -4.24 20.26 -27.50
CA SER A 989 -3.75 21.59 -27.91
C SER A 989 -2.24 21.75 -27.72
N ALA A 990 -1.64 21.02 -26.77
CA ALA A 990 -0.19 20.98 -26.54
C ALA A 990 0.61 20.58 -27.78
N GLU A 991 0.07 19.71 -28.63
CA GLU A 991 0.74 19.27 -29.85
C GLU A 991 0.93 20.44 -30.82
N ILE A 992 -0.06 21.32 -30.95
CA ILE A 992 0.03 22.54 -31.77
C ILE A 992 0.97 23.57 -31.13
N TYR A 993 0.90 23.75 -29.81
CA TYR A 993 1.78 24.68 -29.10
C TYR A 993 3.26 24.33 -29.28
N ASN A 994 3.61 23.05 -29.24
CA ASN A 994 4.98 22.59 -29.46
C ASN A 994 5.51 22.95 -30.85
N VAL A 995 4.69 22.79 -31.89
CA VAL A 995 5.09 23.16 -33.27
C VAL A 995 5.28 24.68 -33.39
N VAL A 996 4.39 25.47 -32.78
CA VAL A 996 4.49 26.94 -32.80
C VAL A 996 5.76 27.40 -32.08
N LEU A 997 6.02 26.87 -30.88
CA LEU A 997 7.21 27.21 -30.10
C LEU A 997 8.50 26.79 -30.82
N GLN A 998 8.54 25.61 -31.44
CA GLN A 998 9.74 25.11 -32.09
C GLN A 998 10.14 25.90 -33.35
N HIS A 999 9.16 26.34 -34.15
CA HIS A 999 9.43 26.88 -35.48
C HIS A 999 9.22 28.39 -35.61
N PHE A 1000 8.52 29.03 -34.67
CA PHE A 1000 8.09 30.42 -34.77
C PHE A 1000 8.28 31.19 -33.46
N ALA A 1001 9.26 30.81 -32.62
CA ALA A 1001 9.55 31.48 -31.35
C ALA A 1001 10.03 32.94 -31.51
N GLU A 1002 10.57 33.31 -32.67
CA GLU A 1002 10.97 34.69 -32.97
C GLU A 1002 9.74 35.58 -33.25
N GLU A 1003 8.75 35.05 -33.98
CA GLU A 1003 7.58 35.82 -34.40
C GLU A 1003 6.41 35.74 -33.41
N VAL A 1004 6.27 34.65 -32.65
CA VAL A 1004 5.12 34.36 -31.77
C VAL A 1004 5.56 34.29 -30.31
N ALA A 1005 5.00 35.17 -29.49
CA ALA A 1005 5.26 35.22 -28.05
C ALA A 1005 4.44 34.20 -27.25
N ASP A 1006 3.18 33.96 -27.62
CA ASP A 1006 2.30 33.00 -26.95
C ASP A 1006 1.14 32.57 -27.87
N ALA A 1007 0.46 31.47 -27.53
CA ALA A 1007 -0.63 30.93 -28.33
C ALA A 1007 -1.75 30.29 -27.50
N LEU A 1008 -2.99 30.40 -27.98
CA LEU A 1008 -4.17 29.73 -27.43
C LEU A 1008 -4.93 29.01 -28.53
N CYS A 1009 -5.06 27.70 -28.40
CA CYS A 1009 -5.76 26.85 -29.34
C CYS A 1009 -7.06 26.35 -28.70
N ILE A 1010 -8.19 26.65 -29.35
CA ILE A 1010 -9.52 26.27 -28.90
C ILE A 1010 -10.29 25.54 -30.00
N GLY A 1011 -11.24 24.74 -29.55
CA GLY A 1011 -12.25 24.13 -30.40
C GLY A 1011 -13.49 25.01 -30.42
N ARG A 1012 -13.95 25.39 -31.61
CA ARG A 1012 -15.19 26.14 -31.79
C ARG A 1012 -16.22 25.29 -32.49
N ARG A 1013 -17.41 25.18 -31.90
CA ARG A 1013 -18.58 24.57 -32.52
C ARG A 1013 -19.80 25.44 -32.32
N ARG A 1014 -20.26 26.09 -33.39
CA ARG A 1014 -21.53 26.84 -33.43
C ARG A 1014 -22.69 25.91 -33.77
N GLU A 1015 -23.93 26.33 -33.53
CA GLU A 1015 -25.14 25.56 -33.89
C GLU A 1015 -25.20 25.24 -35.39
N THR A 1016 -24.57 26.06 -36.24
CA THR A 1016 -24.50 25.88 -37.70
C THR A 1016 -23.32 25.02 -38.15
N ASP A 1017 -22.36 24.72 -37.28
CA ASP A 1017 -21.15 23.99 -37.65
C ASP A 1017 -21.42 22.47 -37.62
N VAL A 1018 -21.13 21.79 -38.74
CA VAL A 1018 -21.30 20.33 -38.88
C VAL A 1018 -20.31 19.57 -37.99
N ASP A 1019 -19.19 20.21 -37.65
CA ASP A 1019 -18.04 19.64 -36.96
C ASP A 1019 -17.28 20.71 -36.18
N GLU A 1020 -16.41 20.31 -35.26
CA GLU A 1020 -15.59 21.24 -34.50
C GLU A 1020 -14.50 21.87 -35.37
N THR A 1021 -14.37 23.19 -35.27
CA THR A 1021 -13.35 23.98 -35.98
C THR A 1021 -12.22 24.34 -35.02
N VAL A 1022 -10.97 23.98 -35.38
CA VAL A 1022 -9.78 24.37 -34.62
C VAL A 1022 -9.42 25.83 -34.90
N VAL A 1023 -9.31 26.63 -33.85
CA VAL A 1023 -8.97 28.06 -33.89
C VAL A 1023 -7.69 28.27 -33.08
N LEU A 1024 -6.71 28.97 -33.66
CA LEU A 1024 -5.43 29.29 -33.03
C LEU A 1024 -5.30 30.81 -32.93
N PHE A 1025 -5.30 31.33 -31.71
CA PHE A 1025 -4.97 32.73 -31.42
C PHE A 1025 -3.49 32.86 -31.11
N LEU A 1026 -2.85 33.87 -31.67
CA LEU A 1026 -1.42 34.14 -31.52
C LEU A 1026 -1.22 35.52 -30.88
N LYS A 1027 -0.41 35.56 -29.83
CA LYS A 1027 0.18 36.81 -29.33
C LYS A 1027 1.52 37.00 -30.04
N MET A 1028 1.64 38.05 -30.84
CA MET A 1028 2.85 38.32 -31.60
C MET A 1028 3.99 38.80 -30.69
N ALA A 1029 5.22 38.46 -31.06
CA ALA A 1029 6.42 39.02 -30.44
C ALA A 1029 6.53 40.54 -30.73
N GLU A 1030 7.21 41.28 -29.86
CA GLU A 1030 7.38 42.72 -30.03
C GLU A 1030 8.07 43.05 -31.37
N GLY A 1031 7.47 43.92 -32.17
CA GLY A 1031 7.96 44.26 -33.50
C GLY A 1031 7.52 43.32 -34.64
N HIS A 1032 6.78 42.27 -34.33
CA HIS A 1032 6.17 41.35 -35.31
C HIS A 1032 4.65 41.57 -35.42
N SER A 1033 4.07 41.21 -36.57
CA SER A 1033 2.63 41.29 -36.83
C SER A 1033 2.17 40.06 -37.58
N LEU A 1034 0.93 39.62 -37.39
CA LEU A 1034 0.42 38.45 -38.11
C LEU A 1034 0.20 38.77 -39.59
N THR A 1035 0.90 38.06 -40.48
CA THR A 1035 0.76 38.18 -41.94
C THR A 1035 0.16 36.91 -42.54
N ASP A 1036 -0.48 37.02 -43.71
CA ASP A 1036 -1.00 35.85 -44.44
C ASP A 1036 0.10 34.82 -44.77
N GLU A 1037 1.33 35.29 -45.01
CA GLU A 1037 2.49 34.43 -45.22
C GLU A 1037 2.84 33.64 -43.96
N LEU A 1038 2.86 34.29 -42.79
CA LEU A 1038 3.12 33.62 -41.51
C LEU A 1038 2.03 32.61 -41.17
N VAL A 1039 0.75 32.96 -41.40
CA VAL A 1039 -0.37 32.03 -41.25
C VAL A 1039 -0.18 30.77 -42.11
N LEU A 1040 0.23 30.93 -43.37
CA LEU A 1040 0.48 29.80 -44.27
C LEU A 1040 1.67 28.95 -43.80
N LYS A 1041 2.75 29.57 -43.33
CA LYS A 1041 3.92 28.87 -42.76
C LYS A 1041 3.52 28.05 -41.53
N ILE A 1042 2.79 28.65 -40.59
CA ILE A 1042 2.29 27.96 -39.38
C ILE A 1042 1.40 26.77 -39.75
N LYS A 1043 0.42 26.96 -40.63
CA LYS A 1043 -0.46 25.87 -41.10
C LYS A 1043 0.34 24.75 -41.77
N THR A 1044 1.37 25.09 -42.53
CA THR A 1044 2.23 24.12 -43.21
C THR A 1044 3.11 23.35 -42.22
N ALA A 1045 3.69 24.02 -41.24
CA ALA A 1045 4.48 23.39 -40.18
C ALA A 1045 3.63 22.42 -39.36
N VAL A 1046 2.43 22.83 -38.92
CA VAL A 1046 1.50 21.95 -38.18
C VAL A 1046 1.12 20.72 -39.01
N LYS A 1047 0.85 20.90 -40.31
CA LYS A 1047 0.53 19.78 -41.20
C LYS A 1047 1.68 18.79 -41.33
N ASN A 1048 2.91 19.28 -41.45
CA ASN A 1048 4.09 18.46 -41.70
C ASN A 1048 4.60 17.76 -40.42
N SER A 1049 4.54 18.44 -39.28
CA SER A 1049 5.01 17.91 -38.00
C SER A 1049 3.97 17.01 -37.32
N LEU A 1050 2.67 17.21 -37.60
CA LEU A 1050 1.57 16.43 -37.03
C LEU A 1050 0.73 15.76 -38.13
N SER A 1051 -0.42 16.33 -38.47
CA SER A 1051 -1.27 15.82 -39.56
C SER A 1051 -2.20 16.90 -40.13
N ALA A 1052 -2.82 16.61 -41.27
CA ALA A 1052 -3.81 17.50 -41.89
C ALA A 1052 -5.02 17.82 -40.98
N ARG A 1053 -5.31 16.98 -39.98
CA ARG A 1053 -6.42 17.18 -39.03
C ARG A 1053 -6.06 18.16 -37.90
N HIS A 1054 -4.77 18.39 -37.66
CA HIS A 1054 -4.29 19.35 -36.65
C HIS A 1054 -4.25 20.79 -37.16
N VAL A 1055 -4.35 20.99 -38.48
CA VAL A 1055 -4.22 22.32 -39.10
C VAL A 1055 -5.37 23.22 -38.63
N PRO A 1056 -5.09 24.35 -37.95
CA PRO A 1056 -6.13 25.28 -37.55
C PRO A 1056 -6.84 25.84 -38.77
N ALA A 1057 -8.17 25.84 -38.75
CA ALA A 1057 -8.93 26.48 -39.83
C ALA A 1057 -8.78 28.00 -39.75
N VAL A 1058 -8.78 28.53 -38.52
CA VAL A 1058 -8.59 29.95 -38.22
C VAL A 1058 -7.28 30.13 -37.45
N VAL A 1059 -6.45 31.05 -37.91
CA VAL A 1059 -5.28 31.56 -37.19
C VAL A 1059 -5.45 33.07 -37.14
N ASP A 1060 -5.47 33.65 -35.94
CA ASP A 1060 -5.77 35.07 -35.75
C ASP A 1060 -4.89 35.69 -34.67
N GLU A 1061 -4.69 37.00 -34.76
CA GLU A 1061 -3.88 37.76 -33.82
C GLU A 1061 -4.72 38.17 -32.61
N CYS A 1062 -4.12 38.11 -31.43
CA CYS A 1062 -4.73 38.60 -30.19
C CYS A 1062 -3.74 39.46 -29.41
N PRO A 1063 -4.22 40.48 -28.67
CA PRO A 1063 -3.34 41.35 -27.92
C PRO A 1063 -2.67 40.62 -26.74
N GLU A 1064 -3.36 39.65 -26.13
CA GLU A 1064 -2.86 38.88 -24.98
C GLU A 1064 -3.58 37.52 -24.84
N ILE A 1065 -2.91 36.54 -24.23
CA ILE A 1065 -3.49 35.24 -23.88
C ILE A 1065 -3.99 35.29 -22.43
N PRO A 1066 -5.27 34.98 -22.16
CA PRO A 1066 -5.77 34.93 -20.79
C PRO A 1066 -5.18 33.74 -20.04
N VAL A 1067 -4.57 33.99 -18.88
CA VAL A 1067 -3.99 32.95 -18.01
C VAL A 1067 -4.49 33.08 -16.59
N THR A 1068 -4.62 31.95 -15.89
CA THR A 1068 -4.89 31.91 -14.45
C THR A 1068 -3.68 32.40 -13.64
N THR A 1069 -3.89 32.72 -12.36
CA THR A 1069 -2.80 33.13 -11.43
C THR A 1069 -1.68 32.09 -11.31
N ASN A 1070 -1.94 30.83 -11.66
CA ASN A 1070 -0.95 29.75 -11.63
C ASN A 1070 -0.30 29.50 -13.02
N GLY A 1071 -0.48 30.41 -13.98
CA GLY A 1071 0.14 30.34 -15.31
C GLY A 1071 -0.48 29.31 -16.26
N LYS A 1072 -1.71 28.84 -16.00
CA LYS A 1072 -2.44 27.93 -16.91
C LYS A 1072 -3.35 28.73 -17.86
N ASN A 1073 -3.29 28.38 -19.15
CA ASN A 1073 -4.19 28.86 -20.21
C ASN A 1073 -5.63 28.34 -20.04
#